data_AF-A0A560BJJ6-F1
#
_entry.id   AF-A0A560BJJ6-F1
#
_cell.length_a   1.000
_cell.length_b   1.000
_cell.length_c   1.000
_cell.angle_alpha   90.00
_cell.angle_beta   90.00
_cell.angle_gamma   90.00
#
_symmetry.space_group_name_H-M   'P 1'
#
loop_
_entity.id
_entity.type
_entity.pdbx_description
1 polymer ?
#
loop_
_entity_poly.entity_id
_entity_poly.type
_entity_poly.pdbx_seq_one_letter_code
_entity_poly.pdbx_strand_id
1 'polypeptide(L)'
;MTNAEFPRLAIIGCGSIVSHHLLPALLRLGWRPSVLVDPSPERLEAVQALLGRSRAPVAVADWREAADQFDAALVAAPPMLHAPVGQSLLEAGKHVFMEKPLAVALADAERMVQTAEARQRVLAVGLMRRYVNGVRWLKALIDAGQLGRVLRFEAREGFVYNWGISSPAMLRRDGAGGGVLLDTGSHTLDLLLWWFGEAAEVDYSDDSHGGLESDCRLSLTMASGATGTLELSRTRALRNTIRVYGTKGSVEVHLYENQIASDVPQILDFVHDGFSANHIPPQIFGDLFQAELRDFADAIRDGRPAVVGGREALPSTALIERCYANRKPLALPWVDGPAPAAVPRTDGHRTDGPTVVVTGAAGFIGGRLVERLCLEHGAKVRCIVRDIAQAVRLARFPVEIVRADLLDREAIGKAVAGADWVFHCAYDVRSRRQNIDGMTALIDASLANGVESFVHLSTFSVYEPLPDGPLSEETRDGDRAWSYVQNKLDLEAMVLDAARKRGLPGVVLQPSIVYGPFCKPWTNAPAEMLLSGTVVLPQEGGLCNAVYIDDLVDAMIAATRSPRAIGERFVISGPDAPPWAAVFGRFQEALGVDSLRFQPAEAIRKEMKSLRRDIAMVLQDPKKIIQIIVRWRPARRLLQGGFDSLPPRLRHLVMVHYFLKKKTSRNQLWLPDAQKLALYQAKALIDLTKARRLLGYEPRFTFEDGMALTADYLRWAYRDAPRTAPAASAANRPASEDRHPLPASTETTRVGNA
;
A
#
# COMPACT_ATOMS: atom_id res chain seq x y z
N MET A 1 -14.74 -33.55 -23.52
CA MET A 1 -14.50 -32.13 -23.85
C MET A 1 -13.81 -32.11 -25.20
N THR A 2 -14.48 -31.58 -26.22
CA THR A 2 -13.98 -31.52 -27.60
C THR A 2 -12.66 -30.74 -27.64
N ASN A 3 -11.66 -31.32 -28.29
CA ASN A 3 -10.33 -30.72 -28.52
C ASN A 3 -10.52 -29.50 -29.44
N ALA A 4 -10.81 -28.33 -28.87
CA ALA A 4 -10.83 -27.09 -29.64
C ALA A 4 -9.39 -26.69 -29.93
N GLU A 5 -9.02 -26.63 -31.22
CA GLU A 5 -7.70 -26.19 -31.64
C GLU A 5 -7.61 -24.67 -31.42
N PHE A 6 -6.84 -24.26 -30.41
CA PHE A 6 -6.61 -22.84 -30.14
C PHE A 6 -5.67 -22.22 -31.19
N PRO A 7 -5.82 -20.92 -31.54
CA PRO A 7 -4.87 -20.25 -32.42
C PRO A 7 -3.48 -20.19 -31.78
N ARG A 8 -2.42 -20.18 -32.61
CA ARG A 8 -1.05 -20.06 -32.11
C ARG A 8 -0.88 -18.70 -31.43
N LEU A 9 -0.40 -18.70 -30.19
CA LEU A 9 -0.41 -17.51 -29.33
C LEU A 9 1.01 -17.02 -29.02
N ALA A 10 1.23 -15.73 -29.18
CA ALA A 10 2.37 -15.02 -28.60
C ALA A 10 1.98 -14.32 -27.28
N ILE A 11 2.89 -14.31 -26.30
CA ILE A 11 2.81 -13.42 -25.15
C ILE A 11 3.86 -12.32 -25.34
N ILE A 12 3.43 -11.07 -25.33
CA ILE A 12 4.28 -9.89 -25.48
C ILE A 12 4.31 -9.13 -24.15
N GLY A 13 5.47 -9.15 -23.49
CA GLY A 13 5.68 -8.69 -22.13
C GLY A 13 5.59 -9.84 -21.13
N CYS A 14 6.73 -10.27 -20.59
CA CYS A 14 6.86 -11.40 -19.65
C CYS A 14 6.91 -10.93 -18.19
N GLY A 15 6.06 -9.95 -17.85
CA GLY A 15 6.01 -9.31 -16.52
C GLY A 15 5.27 -10.12 -15.44
N SER A 16 5.05 -9.47 -14.29
CA SER A 16 4.38 -10.09 -13.13
C SER A 16 2.93 -10.51 -13.41
N ILE A 17 2.16 -9.74 -14.19
CA ILE A 17 0.77 -10.07 -14.52
C ILE A 17 0.68 -11.40 -15.30
N VAL A 18 1.61 -11.60 -16.24
CA VAL A 18 1.72 -12.85 -17.00
C VAL A 18 2.09 -14.01 -16.09
N SER A 19 3.17 -13.85 -15.31
CA SER A 19 3.69 -14.92 -14.46
C SER A 19 2.71 -15.36 -13.38
N HIS A 20 1.93 -14.43 -12.81
CA HIS A 20 1.03 -14.71 -11.69
C HIS A 20 -0.41 -15.06 -12.11
N HIS A 21 -0.89 -14.57 -13.25
CA HIS A 21 -2.31 -14.64 -13.60
C HIS A 21 -2.56 -15.17 -15.01
N LEU A 22 -2.09 -14.47 -16.04
CA LEU A 22 -2.48 -14.78 -17.43
C LEU A 22 -1.93 -16.13 -17.89
N LEU A 23 -0.64 -16.42 -17.64
CA LEU A 23 -0.07 -17.71 -18.03
C LEU A 23 -0.73 -18.88 -17.27
N PRO A 24 -0.89 -18.84 -15.93
CA PRO A 24 -1.67 -19.86 -15.23
C PRO A 24 -3.10 -20.05 -15.78
N ALA A 25 -3.80 -18.98 -16.15
CA ALA A 25 -5.14 -19.05 -16.74
C ALA A 25 -5.13 -19.71 -18.12
N LEU A 26 -4.20 -19.33 -19.00
CA LEU A 26 -3.95 -19.96 -20.30
C LEU A 26 -3.69 -21.48 -20.16
N LEU A 27 -2.82 -21.86 -19.23
CA LEU A 27 -2.51 -23.28 -18.98
C LEU A 27 -3.71 -24.08 -18.49
N ARG A 28 -4.61 -23.49 -17.69
CA ARG A 28 -5.87 -24.13 -17.27
C ARG A 28 -6.86 -24.31 -18.42
N LEU A 29 -6.81 -23.44 -19.43
CA LEU A 29 -7.58 -23.60 -20.67
C LEU A 29 -6.98 -24.65 -21.61
N GLY A 30 -5.74 -25.07 -21.38
CA GLY A 30 -4.99 -25.90 -22.32
C GLY A 30 -4.40 -25.10 -23.48
N TRP A 31 -4.43 -23.77 -23.43
CA TRP A 31 -3.90 -22.88 -24.47
C TRP A 31 -2.46 -22.49 -24.12
N ARG A 32 -1.49 -23.10 -24.79
CA ARG A 32 -0.06 -22.83 -24.54
C ARG A 32 0.50 -21.84 -25.56
N PRO A 33 1.29 -20.83 -25.14
CA PRO A 33 1.92 -19.91 -26.07
C PRO A 33 3.01 -20.61 -26.89
N SER A 34 3.09 -20.30 -28.19
CA SER A 34 4.16 -20.73 -29.08
C SER A 34 5.34 -19.75 -29.07
N VAL A 35 5.10 -18.49 -28.71
CA VAL A 35 6.11 -17.42 -28.69
C VAL A 35 6.04 -16.62 -27.38
N LEU A 36 7.20 -16.30 -26.83
CA LEU A 36 7.38 -15.34 -25.73
C LEU A 36 8.24 -14.17 -26.22
N VAL A 37 7.82 -12.95 -25.90
CA VAL A 37 8.50 -11.73 -26.33
C VAL A 37 8.74 -10.82 -25.14
N ASP A 38 10.01 -10.57 -24.81
CA ASP A 38 10.41 -9.58 -23.81
C ASP A 38 11.88 -9.17 -24.02
N PRO A 39 12.24 -7.88 -23.91
CA PRO A 39 13.63 -7.45 -24.03
C PRO A 39 14.54 -7.92 -22.88
N SER A 40 13.99 -8.42 -21.76
CA SER A 40 14.76 -8.98 -20.65
C SER A 40 14.86 -10.50 -20.78
N PRO A 41 16.09 -11.05 -20.98
CA PRO A 41 16.32 -12.48 -20.97
C PRO A 41 15.86 -13.14 -19.66
N GLU A 42 16.06 -12.47 -18.52
CA GLU A 42 15.67 -13.00 -17.21
C GLU A 42 14.16 -13.17 -17.08
N ARG A 43 13.37 -12.27 -17.68
CA ARG A 43 11.89 -12.39 -17.71
C ARG A 43 11.43 -13.49 -18.64
N LEU A 44 12.06 -13.63 -19.81
CA LEU A 44 11.81 -14.75 -20.73
C LEU A 44 12.06 -16.10 -20.02
N GLU A 45 13.22 -16.25 -19.39
CA GLU A 45 13.58 -17.45 -18.63
C GLU A 45 12.60 -17.74 -17.50
N ALA A 46 12.21 -16.72 -16.73
CA ALA A 46 11.27 -16.87 -15.63
C ALA A 46 9.89 -17.38 -16.09
N VAL A 47 9.36 -16.83 -17.18
CA VAL A 47 8.07 -17.27 -17.76
C VAL A 47 8.21 -18.65 -18.41
N GLN A 48 9.30 -18.91 -19.13
CA GLN A 48 9.57 -20.21 -19.74
C GLN A 48 9.67 -21.33 -18.68
N ALA A 49 10.28 -21.05 -17.52
CA ALA A 49 10.34 -22.00 -16.41
C ALA A 49 8.96 -22.38 -15.84
N LEU A 50 7.94 -21.54 -16.01
CA LEU A 50 6.57 -21.83 -15.59
C LEU A 50 5.83 -22.77 -16.57
N LEU A 51 6.29 -22.89 -17.82
CA LEU A 51 5.67 -23.74 -18.84
C LEU A 51 5.94 -25.24 -18.65
N GLY A 52 6.99 -25.60 -17.91
CA GLY A 52 7.38 -26.98 -17.64
C GLY A 52 8.12 -27.66 -18.81
N ARG A 53 8.19 -29.01 -18.80
CA ARG A 53 9.00 -29.83 -19.73
C ARG A 53 8.37 -30.07 -21.12
N SER A 54 7.48 -29.20 -21.56
CA SER A 54 6.89 -29.27 -22.91
C SER A 54 7.83 -28.67 -23.96
N ARG A 55 7.47 -28.75 -25.25
CA ARG A 55 8.19 -28.04 -26.32
C ARG A 55 8.32 -26.56 -25.92
N ALA A 56 9.54 -26.06 -25.87
CA ALA A 56 9.81 -24.69 -25.49
C ALA A 56 9.22 -23.72 -26.53
N PRO A 57 8.61 -22.61 -26.10
CA PRO A 57 8.22 -21.55 -27.03
C PRO A 57 9.47 -20.91 -27.63
N VAL A 58 9.31 -20.26 -28.78
CA VAL A 58 10.33 -19.36 -29.30
C VAL A 58 10.38 -18.12 -28.43
N ALA A 59 11.54 -17.80 -27.86
CA ALA A 59 11.75 -16.65 -27.01
C ALA A 59 12.60 -15.61 -27.76
N VAL A 60 12.07 -14.41 -27.96
CA VAL A 60 12.70 -13.33 -28.76
C VAL A 60 12.55 -11.98 -28.05
N ALA A 61 13.37 -11.01 -28.43
CA ALA A 61 13.30 -9.66 -27.87
C ALA A 61 12.24 -8.79 -28.58
N ASP A 62 12.09 -8.97 -29.90
CA ASP A 62 11.04 -8.34 -30.71
C ASP A 62 10.11 -9.40 -31.33
N TRP A 63 8.80 -9.17 -31.29
CA TRP A 63 7.80 -10.09 -31.82
C TRP A 63 7.93 -10.30 -33.34
N ARG A 64 8.51 -9.32 -34.05
CA ARG A 64 8.72 -9.39 -35.51
C ARG A 64 9.62 -10.54 -35.92
N GLU A 65 10.55 -10.96 -35.05
CA GLU A 65 11.46 -12.08 -35.28
C GLU A 65 10.76 -13.45 -35.37
N ALA A 66 9.51 -13.54 -34.87
CA ALA A 66 8.71 -14.76 -34.87
C ALA A 66 7.27 -14.52 -35.37
N ALA A 67 7.07 -13.50 -36.21
CA ALA A 67 5.75 -13.05 -36.65
C ALA A 67 4.94 -14.13 -37.41
N ASP A 68 5.58 -15.09 -38.04
CA ASP A 68 4.95 -16.21 -38.76
C ASP A 68 4.56 -17.38 -37.84
N GLN A 69 4.97 -17.35 -36.57
CA GLN A 69 4.80 -18.45 -35.60
C GLN A 69 3.57 -18.30 -34.69
N PHE A 70 2.79 -17.24 -34.86
CA PHE A 70 1.56 -16.99 -34.09
C PHE A 70 0.51 -16.25 -34.90
N ASP A 71 -0.75 -16.42 -34.53
CA ASP A 71 -1.93 -15.84 -35.18
C ASP A 71 -2.68 -14.87 -34.22
N ALA A 72 -2.51 -15.08 -32.91
CA ALA A 72 -3.01 -14.22 -31.84
C ALA A 72 -1.88 -13.76 -30.92
N ALA A 73 -2.02 -12.56 -30.35
CA ALA A 73 -1.08 -11.99 -29.40
C ALA A 73 -1.80 -11.53 -28.13
N LEU A 74 -1.25 -11.92 -26.98
CA LEU A 74 -1.55 -11.34 -25.69
C LEU A 74 -0.51 -10.26 -25.40
N VAL A 75 -0.92 -9.01 -25.27
CA VAL A 75 -0.03 -7.88 -24.97
C VAL A 75 -0.19 -7.48 -23.52
N ALA A 76 0.87 -7.67 -22.73
CA ALA A 76 0.99 -7.33 -21.31
C ALA A 76 2.26 -6.50 -21.06
N ALA A 77 2.45 -5.47 -21.88
CA ALA A 77 3.55 -4.51 -21.81
C ALA A 77 3.20 -3.33 -20.87
N PRO A 78 4.14 -2.41 -20.57
CA PRO A 78 3.78 -1.13 -19.95
C PRO A 78 2.73 -0.36 -20.79
N PRO A 79 1.78 0.37 -20.17
CA PRO A 79 0.69 1.06 -20.88
C PRO A 79 1.11 1.96 -22.04
N MET A 80 2.24 2.68 -21.91
CA MET A 80 2.77 3.54 -22.98
C MET A 80 3.15 2.76 -24.26
N LEU A 81 3.33 1.44 -24.16
CA LEU A 81 3.62 0.56 -25.30
C LEU A 81 2.37 -0.11 -25.89
N HIS A 82 1.19 0.00 -25.26
CA HIS A 82 -0.01 -0.69 -25.74
C HIS A 82 -0.40 -0.25 -27.15
N ALA A 83 -0.49 1.06 -27.40
CA ALA A 83 -0.81 1.61 -28.71
C ALA A 83 0.21 1.22 -29.81
N PRO A 84 1.52 1.52 -29.67
CA PRO A 84 2.48 1.22 -30.74
C PRO A 84 2.62 -0.29 -31.01
N VAL A 85 2.57 -1.14 -29.99
CA VAL A 85 2.65 -2.61 -30.15
C VAL A 85 1.33 -3.16 -30.72
N GLY A 86 0.21 -2.80 -30.11
CA GLY A 86 -1.13 -3.27 -30.49
C GLY A 86 -1.50 -2.88 -31.92
N GLN A 87 -1.27 -1.62 -32.30
CA GLN A 87 -1.50 -1.15 -33.67
C GLN A 87 -0.68 -1.95 -34.68
N SER A 88 0.63 -2.14 -34.43
CA SER A 88 1.51 -2.88 -35.34
C SER A 88 1.07 -4.35 -35.51
N LEU A 89 0.58 -4.99 -34.45
CA LEU A 89 0.08 -6.37 -34.50
C LEU A 89 -1.22 -6.48 -35.32
N LEU A 90 -2.14 -5.54 -35.12
CA LEU A 90 -3.39 -5.48 -35.89
C LEU A 90 -3.11 -5.22 -37.38
N GLU A 91 -2.17 -4.32 -37.70
CA GLU A 91 -1.70 -4.06 -39.06
C GLU A 91 -0.99 -5.28 -39.68
N ALA A 92 -0.35 -6.13 -38.88
CA ALA A 92 0.19 -7.41 -39.30
C ALA A 92 -0.87 -8.53 -39.39
N GLY A 93 -2.15 -8.21 -39.18
CA GLY A 93 -3.26 -9.15 -39.30
C GLY A 93 -3.36 -10.13 -38.14
N LYS A 94 -2.87 -9.78 -36.94
CA LYS A 94 -2.97 -10.62 -35.74
C LYS A 94 -4.24 -10.31 -34.95
N HIS A 95 -4.80 -11.33 -34.30
CA HIS A 95 -5.80 -11.12 -33.24
C HIS A 95 -5.07 -10.61 -31.98
N VAL A 96 -5.67 -9.67 -31.24
CA VAL A 96 -5.02 -9.03 -30.09
C VAL A 96 -5.90 -9.09 -28.85
N PHE A 97 -5.35 -9.65 -27.78
CA PHE A 97 -5.82 -9.42 -26.42
C PHE A 97 -4.89 -8.36 -25.81
N MET A 98 -5.43 -7.19 -25.50
CA MET A 98 -4.69 -6.09 -24.91
C MET A 98 -4.98 -6.00 -23.42
N GLU A 99 -3.95 -6.10 -22.58
CA GLU A 99 -4.10 -5.74 -21.17
C GLU A 99 -4.57 -4.29 -21.03
N LYS A 100 -5.23 -3.99 -19.92
CA LYS A 100 -5.81 -2.67 -19.69
C LYS A 100 -4.74 -1.64 -19.27
N PRO A 101 -4.93 -0.34 -19.59
CA PRO A 101 -5.99 0.23 -20.44
C PRO A 101 -5.76 -0.11 -21.93
N LEU A 102 -6.76 0.01 -22.80
CA LEU A 102 -6.56 -0.26 -24.24
C LEU A 102 -5.43 0.59 -24.84
N ALA A 103 -5.41 1.89 -24.51
CA ALA A 103 -4.32 2.81 -24.77
C ALA A 103 -4.34 3.94 -23.73
N VAL A 104 -3.28 4.74 -23.68
CA VAL A 104 -3.19 5.92 -22.80
C VAL A 104 -3.91 7.15 -23.37
N ALA A 105 -4.11 7.20 -24.69
CA ALA A 105 -4.76 8.28 -25.41
C ALA A 105 -5.96 7.73 -26.20
N LEU A 106 -7.06 8.48 -26.23
CA LEU A 106 -8.29 8.05 -26.90
C LEU A 106 -8.06 7.85 -28.41
N ALA A 107 -7.38 8.79 -29.05
CA ALA A 107 -7.15 8.75 -30.50
C ALA A 107 -6.38 7.49 -30.94
N ASP A 108 -5.48 6.97 -30.10
CA ASP A 108 -4.76 5.73 -30.39
C ASP A 108 -5.66 4.51 -30.19
N ALA A 109 -6.49 4.51 -29.14
CA ALA A 109 -7.47 3.44 -28.92
C ALA A 109 -8.48 3.35 -30.08
N GLU A 110 -8.97 4.49 -30.59
CA GLU A 110 -9.86 4.56 -31.74
C GLU A 110 -9.19 4.01 -33.00
N ARG A 111 -7.93 4.38 -33.26
CA ARG A 111 -7.16 3.88 -34.41
C ARG A 111 -7.01 2.36 -34.36
N MET A 112 -6.72 1.80 -33.18
CA MET A 112 -6.62 0.35 -32.99
C MET A 112 -7.96 -0.34 -33.27
N VAL A 113 -9.07 0.21 -32.76
CA VAL A 113 -10.42 -0.31 -33.02
C VAL A 113 -10.72 -0.31 -34.52
N GLN A 114 -10.52 0.83 -35.20
CA GLN A 114 -10.75 0.96 -36.64
C GLN A 114 -9.90 -0.04 -37.44
N THR A 115 -8.64 -0.23 -37.04
CA THR A 115 -7.73 -1.19 -37.69
C THR A 115 -8.20 -2.62 -37.49
N ALA A 116 -8.60 -2.99 -36.26
CA ALA A 116 -9.13 -4.32 -35.97
C ALA A 116 -10.37 -4.64 -36.81
N GLU A 117 -11.29 -3.68 -36.93
CA GLU A 117 -12.50 -3.79 -37.75
C GLU A 117 -12.16 -3.93 -39.24
N ALA A 118 -11.31 -3.06 -39.77
CA ALA A 118 -10.90 -3.09 -41.16
C ALA A 118 -10.18 -4.40 -41.56
N ARG A 119 -9.43 -5.00 -40.63
CA ARG A 119 -8.73 -6.28 -40.82
C ARG A 119 -9.55 -7.50 -40.40
N GLN A 120 -10.78 -7.28 -39.91
CA GLN A 120 -11.66 -8.32 -39.36
C GLN A 120 -10.93 -9.17 -38.31
N ARG A 121 -10.12 -8.54 -37.46
CA ARG A 121 -9.41 -9.17 -36.34
C ARG A 121 -10.11 -8.87 -35.03
N VAL A 122 -10.06 -9.84 -34.12
CA VAL A 122 -10.60 -9.68 -32.77
C VAL A 122 -9.61 -8.83 -31.97
N LEU A 123 -10.11 -7.72 -31.41
CA LEU A 123 -9.44 -6.91 -30.41
C LEU A 123 -10.22 -7.02 -29.10
N ALA A 124 -9.70 -7.77 -28.14
CA ALA A 124 -10.25 -7.90 -26.79
C ALA A 124 -9.41 -7.09 -25.80
N VAL A 125 -10.06 -6.61 -24.73
CA VAL A 125 -9.39 -5.82 -23.67
C VAL A 125 -9.54 -6.52 -22.33
N GLY A 126 -8.44 -6.59 -21.56
CA GLY A 126 -8.36 -7.23 -20.24
C GLY A 126 -9.10 -6.46 -19.13
N LEU A 127 -10.39 -6.17 -19.31
CA LEU A 127 -11.25 -5.58 -18.27
C LEU A 127 -11.98 -6.68 -17.50
N MET A 128 -11.21 -7.54 -16.82
CA MET A 128 -11.71 -8.77 -16.20
C MET A 128 -12.88 -8.59 -15.22
N ARG A 129 -13.13 -7.38 -14.70
CA ARG A 129 -14.25 -7.13 -13.77
C ARG A 129 -15.63 -7.27 -14.41
N ARG A 130 -15.74 -7.16 -15.74
CA ARG A 130 -16.96 -7.48 -16.49
C ARG A 130 -17.37 -8.97 -16.33
N TYR A 131 -16.48 -9.84 -15.84
CA TYR A 131 -16.71 -11.26 -15.59
C TYR A 131 -16.97 -11.60 -14.12
N VAL A 132 -16.98 -10.61 -13.22
CA VAL A 132 -17.34 -10.81 -11.81
C VAL A 132 -18.86 -11.01 -11.70
N ASN A 133 -19.28 -12.11 -11.07
CA ASN A 133 -20.69 -12.50 -11.00
C ASN A 133 -21.56 -11.44 -10.32
N GLY A 134 -21.11 -10.89 -9.17
CA GLY A 134 -21.84 -9.83 -8.47
C GLY A 134 -21.96 -8.55 -9.28
N VAL A 135 -20.94 -8.23 -10.10
CA VAL A 135 -20.94 -7.07 -11.01
C VAL A 135 -21.93 -7.26 -12.16
N ARG A 136 -21.98 -8.45 -12.76
CA ARG A 136 -22.96 -8.80 -13.80
C ARG A 136 -24.39 -8.86 -13.24
N TRP A 137 -24.55 -9.40 -12.04
CA TRP A 137 -25.83 -9.41 -11.33
C TRP A 137 -26.35 -7.98 -11.10
N LEU A 138 -25.48 -7.04 -10.70
CA LEU A 138 -25.87 -5.63 -10.55
C LEU A 138 -26.32 -5.01 -11.88
N LYS A 139 -25.62 -5.32 -12.99
CA LYS A 139 -26.04 -4.86 -14.32
C LYS A 139 -27.44 -5.37 -14.66
N ALA A 140 -27.68 -6.66 -14.48
CA ALA A 140 -28.99 -7.26 -14.75
C ALA A 140 -30.10 -6.67 -13.87
N LEU A 141 -29.83 -6.39 -12.59
CA LEU A 141 -30.77 -5.74 -11.67
C LEU A 141 -31.15 -4.33 -12.15
N ILE A 142 -30.17 -3.55 -12.61
CA ILE A 142 -30.38 -2.21 -13.16
C ILE A 142 -31.19 -2.27 -14.45
N ASP A 143 -30.80 -3.14 -15.39
CA ASP A 143 -31.47 -3.30 -16.70
C ASP A 143 -32.92 -3.75 -16.55
N ALA A 144 -33.20 -4.61 -15.57
CA ALA A 144 -34.54 -5.08 -15.25
C ALA A 144 -35.40 -4.03 -14.51
N GLY A 145 -34.87 -2.83 -14.25
CA GLY A 145 -35.59 -1.72 -13.60
C GLY A 145 -35.99 -1.99 -12.14
N GLN A 146 -35.32 -2.95 -11.48
CA GLN A 146 -35.64 -3.38 -10.11
C GLN A 146 -35.27 -2.31 -9.08
N LEU A 147 -34.22 -1.52 -9.33
CA LEU A 147 -33.88 -0.34 -8.54
C LEU A 147 -34.75 0.88 -8.85
N GLY A 148 -35.60 0.82 -9.89
CA GLY A 148 -36.24 1.99 -10.46
C GLY A 148 -35.22 2.92 -11.12
N ARG A 149 -35.48 4.23 -11.12
CA ARG A 149 -34.52 5.20 -11.66
C ARG A 149 -33.35 5.35 -10.69
N VAL A 150 -32.13 5.15 -11.18
CA VAL A 150 -30.90 5.40 -10.40
C VAL A 150 -30.77 6.91 -10.15
N LEU A 151 -30.59 7.29 -8.89
CA LEU A 151 -30.45 8.68 -8.46
C LEU A 151 -29.01 8.99 -8.07
N ARG A 152 -28.37 8.05 -7.36
CA ARG A 152 -27.06 8.26 -6.76
C ARG A 152 -26.22 6.99 -6.73
N PHE A 153 -24.90 7.11 -6.87
CA PHE A 153 -23.97 6.02 -6.60
C PHE A 153 -22.72 6.48 -5.85
N GLU A 154 -22.09 5.56 -5.11
CA GLU A 154 -20.81 5.77 -4.44
C GLU A 154 -19.91 4.55 -4.64
N ALA A 155 -18.85 4.70 -5.42
CA ALA A 155 -17.82 3.68 -5.59
C ALA A 155 -16.56 4.07 -4.81
N ARG A 156 -16.00 3.14 -4.03
CA ARG A 156 -14.75 3.37 -3.31
C ARG A 156 -13.89 2.14 -3.41
N GLU A 157 -12.68 2.30 -3.92
CA GLU A 157 -11.83 1.19 -4.25
C GLU A 157 -10.36 1.50 -4.02
N GLY A 158 -9.70 0.68 -3.21
CA GLY A 158 -8.32 0.92 -2.90
C GLY A 158 -7.71 -0.16 -2.04
N PHE A 159 -6.42 -0.37 -2.29
CA PHE A 159 -5.56 -1.24 -1.51
C PHE A 159 -4.24 -0.52 -1.30
N VAL A 160 -3.63 -0.71 -0.14
CA VAL A 160 -2.21 -0.35 0.02
C VAL A 160 -1.43 -1.16 -1.00
N TYR A 161 -0.76 -0.48 -1.94
CA TYR A 161 -0.16 -1.12 -3.10
C TYR A 161 0.73 -2.29 -2.68
N ASN A 162 0.38 -3.49 -3.14
CA ASN A 162 1.08 -4.73 -2.81
C ASN A 162 1.21 -5.65 -4.05
N TRP A 163 1.04 -5.08 -5.24
CA TRP A 163 1.17 -5.82 -6.49
C TRP A 163 2.65 -5.99 -6.85
N GLY A 164 3.01 -7.15 -7.40
CA GLY A 164 4.37 -7.39 -7.88
C GLY A 164 4.71 -6.43 -9.02
N ILE A 165 5.71 -5.58 -8.82
CA ILE A 165 6.26 -4.72 -9.87
C ILE A 165 7.51 -5.40 -10.41
N SER A 166 7.45 -5.88 -11.65
CA SER A 166 8.60 -6.45 -12.36
C SER A 166 9.47 -5.38 -13.04
N SER A 167 8.98 -4.13 -13.17
CA SER A 167 9.68 -3.04 -13.86
C SER A 167 9.40 -1.67 -13.23
N PRO A 168 10.41 -0.80 -13.05
CA PRO A 168 10.21 0.59 -12.64
C PRO A 168 9.28 1.39 -13.56
N ALA A 169 9.02 0.93 -14.78
CA ALA A 169 8.14 1.60 -15.75
C ALA A 169 6.75 1.91 -15.18
N MET A 170 6.22 1.05 -14.31
CA MET A 170 4.91 1.25 -13.67
C MET A 170 4.90 2.37 -12.60
N LEU A 171 6.06 2.90 -12.22
CA LEU A 171 6.20 4.03 -11.30
C LEU A 171 6.62 5.32 -12.00
N ARG A 172 6.73 5.31 -13.33
CA ARG A 172 7.16 6.46 -14.12
C ARG A 172 6.09 6.84 -15.13
N ARG A 173 5.94 8.15 -15.38
CA ARG A 173 4.98 8.67 -16.35
C ARG A 173 5.27 8.20 -17.78
N ASP A 174 6.53 8.08 -18.16
CA ASP A 174 6.97 7.60 -19.49
C ASP A 174 6.77 6.09 -19.72
N GLY A 175 6.44 5.31 -18.67
CA GLY A 175 6.10 3.90 -18.77
C GLY A 175 4.61 3.61 -18.51
N ALA A 176 4.09 4.13 -17.40
CA ALA A 176 2.72 3.90 -16.94
C ALA A 176 1.69 4.81 -17.62
N GLY A 177 2.07 6.01 -18.07
CA GLY A 177 1.15 7.04 -18.60
C GLY A 177 0.36 7.78 -17.51
N GLY A 178 -0.10 7.07 -16.47
CA GLY A 178 -0.88 7.62 -15.36
C GLY A 178 -0.82 6.72 -14.12
N GLY A 179 -1.33 7.23 -12.99
CA GLY A 179 -1.30 6.54 -11.71
C GLY A 179 -2.54 5.69 -11.45
N VAL A 180 -3.10 5.77 -10.24
CA VAL A 180 -4.24 4.93 -9.82
C VAL A 180 -5.47 5.08 -10.72
N LEU A 181 -5.69 6.25 -11.33
CA LEU A 181 -6.83 6.45 -12.22
C LEU A 181 -6.70 5.62 -13.50
N LEU A 182 -5.52 5.60 -14.11
CA LEU A 182 -5.29 4.80 -15.32
C LEU A 182 -5.19 3.30 -15.00
N ASP A 183 -4.58 2.96 -13.85
CA ASP A 183 -4.34 1.56 -13.47
C ASP A 183 -5.61 0.89 -12.92
N THR A 184 -6.13 1.36 -11.78
CA THR A 184 -7.35 0.79 -11.18
C THR A 184 -8.60 1.38 -11.82
N GLY A 185 -8.59 2.68 -12.06
CA GLY A 185 -9.77 3.41 -12.53
C GLY A 185 -10.24 3.00 -13.92
N SER A 186 -9.37 2.44 -14.79
CA SER A 186 -9.82 1.89 -16.09
C SER A 186 -10.89 0.80 -15.93
N HIS A 187 -10.78 -0.04 -14.89
CA HIS A 187 -11.82 -1.01 -14.58
C HIS A 187 -13.05 -0.36 -13.95
N THR A 188 -12.85 0.51 -12.97
CA THR A 188 -13.97 1.06 -12.19
C THR A 188 -14.82 2.00 -13.03
N LEU A 189 -14.19 2.86 -13.85
CA LEU A 189 -14.88 3.74 -14.78
C LEU A 189 -15.57 2.96 -15.90
N ASP A 190 -14.95 1.90 -16.42
CA ASP A 190 -15.62 0.98 -17.35
C ASP A 190 -16.93 0.45 -16.76
N LEU A 191 -16.91 -0.06 -15.52
CA LEU A 191 -18.13 -0.56 -14.87
C LEU A 191 -19.17 0.54 -14.63
N LEU A 192 -18.76 1.73 -14.18
CA LEU A 192 -19.67 2.85 -13.95
C LEU A 192 -20.38 3.27 -15.24
N LEU A 193 -19.63 3.38 -16.34
CA LEU A 193 -20.19 3.72 -17.66
C LEU A 193 -21.08 2.59 -18.20
N TRP A 194 -20.70 1.33 -17.95
CA TRP A 194 -21.50 0.17 -18.33
C TRP A 194 -22.84 0.11 -17.58
N TRP A 195 -22.85 0.41 -16.29
CA TRP A 195 -24.07 0.39 -15.47
C TRP A 195 -24.98 1.59 -15.69
N PHE A 196 -24.41 2.79 -15.84
CA PHE A 196 -25.18 4.04 -15.76
C PHE A 196 -25.17 4.89 -17.02
N GLY A 197 -24.43 4.46 -18.05
CA GLY A 197 -24.29 5.18 -19.32
C GLY A 197 -23.24 6.28 -19.28
N GLU A 198 -23.36 7.23 -20.20
CA GLU A 198 -22.38 8.29 -20.40
C GLU A 198 -22.27 9.26 -19.21
N ALA A 199 -21.03 9.68 -18.89
CA ALA A 199 -20.75 10.74 -17.93
C ALA A 199 -20.79 12.12 -18.63
N ALA A 200 -21.84 12.88 -18.38
CA ALA A 200 -22.00 14.24 -18.89
C ALA A 200 -20.96 15.19 -18.28
N GLU A 201 -20.83 15.18 -16.94
CA GLU A 201 -19.91 16.04 -16.21
C GLU A 201 -18.98 15.24 -15.31
N VAL A 202 -17.76 15.75 -15.14
CA VAL A 202 -16.75 15.18 -14.24
C VAL A 202 -15.98 16.31 -13.53
N ASP A 203 -15.88 16.19 -12.21
CA ASP A 203 -14.96 16.96 -11.37
C ASP A 203 -13.91 16.00 -10.81
N TYR A 204 -12.64 16.20 -11.17
CA TYR A 204 -11.54 15.29 -10.85
C TYR A 204 -10.45 15.98 -10.04
N SER A 205 -10.01 15.31 -8.98
CA SER A 205 -8.86 15.72 -8.17
C SER A 205 -7.95 14.56 -7.81
N ASP A 206 -6.64 14.77 -7.79
CA ASP A 206 -5.64 13.75 -7.45
C ASP A 206 -4.44 14.31 -6.67
N ASP A 207 -3.63 13.42 -6.09
CA ASP A 207 -2.48 13.75 -5.24
C ASP A 207 -1.11 13.79 -5.96
N SER A 208 -1.09 13.88 -7.29
CA SER A 208 0.15 14.03 -8.07
C SER A 208 0.80 15.41 -7.86
N HIS A 209 2.12 15.42 -7.74
CA HIS A 209 2.95 16.63 -7.71
C HIS A 209 3.95 16.64 -8.87
N GLY A 210 3.53 16.19 -10.06
CA GLY A 210 4.36 16.07 -11.25
C GLY A 210 4.74 14.62 -11.60
N GLY A 211 4.46 13.68 -10.72
CA GLY A 211 4.59 12.24 -10.96
C GLY A 211 3.26 11.55 -11.28
N LEU A 212 3.11 10.33 -10.77
CA LEU A 212 1.93 9.46 -10.85
C LEU A 212 1.07 9.57 -9.58
N GLU A 213 -0.21 9.85 -9.72
CA GLU A 213 -1.14 9.94 -8.60
C GLU A 213 -1.37 8.58 -7.92
N SER A 214 -1.40 8.57 -6.59
CA SER A 214 -1.70 7.39 -5.77
C SER A 214 -3.11 7.41 -5.21
N ASP A 215 -3.71 8.58 -5.05
CA ASP A 215 -5.06 8.78 -4.56
C ASP A 215 -5.80 9.79 -5.45
N CYS A 216 -7.04 9.49 -5.80
CA CYS A 216 -7.88 10.42 -6.55
C CYS A 216 -9.36 10.32 -6.18
N ARG A 217 -10.10 11.39 -6.46
CA ARG A 217 -11.54 11.49 -6.28
C ARG A 217 -12.20 12.08 -7.52
N LEU A 218 -13.32 11.49 -7.91
CA LEU A 218 -14.20 11.99 -8.96
C LEU A 218 -15.58 12.26 -8.39
N SER A 219 -16.19 13.35 -8.85
CA SER A 219 -17.65 13.56 -8.78
C SER A 219 -18.19 13.52 -10.21
N LEU A 220 -19.24 12.75 -10.45
CA LEU A 220 -19.78 12.47 -11.78
C LEU A 220 -21.26 12.85 -11.83
N THR A 221 -21.66 13.47 -12.93
CA THR A 221 -23.07 13.61 -13.34
C THR A 221 -23.26 12.79 -14.62
N MET A 222 -24.11 11.78 -14.57
CA MET A 222 -24.43 10.95 -15.74
C MET A 222 -25.46 11.64 -16.63
N ALA A 223 -25.50 11.31 -17.93
CA ALA A 223 -26.48 11.85 -18.87
C ALA A 223 -27.94 11.55 -18.45
N SER A 224 -28.16 10.50 -17.67
CA SER A 224 -29.45 10.14 -17.06
C SER A 224 -29.87 11.06 -15.90
N GLY A 225 -28.99 11.96 -15.44
CA GLY A 225 -29.17 12.80 -14.26
C GLY A 225 -28.75 12.15 -12.93
N ALA A 226 -28.31 10.88 -12.94
CA ALA A 226 -27.75 10.24 -11.76
C ALA A 226 -26.43 10.92 -11.37
N THR A 227 -26.20 11.12 -10.08
CA THR A 227 -24.95 11.71 -9.57
C THR A 227 -24.15 10.69 -8.78
N GLY A 228 -22.82 10.79 -8.76
CA GLY A 228 -22.06 9.86 -7.94
C GLY A 228 -20.63 10.27 -7.67
N THR A 229 -20.02 9.57 -6.73
CA THR A 229 -18.62 9.77 -6.36
C THR A 229 -17.82 8.50 -6.56
N LEU A 230 -16.61 8.64 -7.08
CA LEU A 230 -15.61 7.58 -7.12
C LEU A 230 -14.39 8.02 -6.32
N GLU A 231 -13.90 7.16 -5.42
CA GLU A 231 -12.62 7.34 -4.74
C GLU A 231 -11.72 6.15 -5.03
N LEU A 232 -10.49 6.43 -5.47
CA LEU A 232 -9.48 5.43 -5.77
C LEU A 232 -8.24 5.65 -4.90
N SER A 233 -7.63 4.57 -4.41
CA SER A 233 -6.42 4.66 -3.58
C SER A 233 -5.43 3.51 -3.79
N ARG A 234 -4.14 3.87 -3.80
CA ARG A 234 -2.99 2.95 -3.64
C ARG A 234 -2.30 3.07 -2.29
N THR A 235 -2.78 3.93 -1.41
CA THR A 235 -2.20 4.18 -0.08
C THR A 235 -3.11 3.73 1.06
N ARG A 236 -4.37 3.39 0.78
CA ARG A 236 -5.39 2.99 1.75
C ARG A 236 -6.12 1.73 1.33
N ALA A 237 -6.59 0.98 2.32
CA ALA A 237 -7.61 -0.04 2.11
C ALA A 237 -8.99 0.63 2.18
N LEU A 238 -9.71 0.65 1.07
CA LEU A 238 -11.09 1.14 1.01
C LEU A 238 -12.08 -0.03 1.05
N ARG A 239 -13.38 0.26 1.17
CA ARG A 239 -14.42 -0.77 1.23
C ARG A 239 -14.51 -1.68 0.00
N ASN A 240 -13.96 -1.25 -1.15
CA ASN A 240 -13.98 -1.99 -2.43
C ASN A 240 -15.39 -2.38 -2.87
N THR A 241 -16.36 -1.50 -2.62
CA THR A 241 -17.76 -1.67 -2.97
C THR A 241 -18.27 -0.49 -3.80
N ILE A 242 -19.34 -0.76 -4.55
CA ILE A 242 -20.24 0.26 -5.07
C ILE A 242 -21.57 0.22 -4.32
N ARG A 243 -22.07 1.39 -3.91
CA ARG A 243 -23.43 1.57 -3.42
C ARG A 243 -24.25 2.28 -4.46
N VAL A 244 -25.43 1.77 -4.76
CA VAL A 244 -26.35 2.34 -5.76
C VAL A 244 -27.69 2.62 -5.09
N TYR A 245 -28.22 3.81 -5.31
CA TYR A 245 -29.48 4.28 -4.75
C TYR A 245 -30.43 4.62 -5.90
N GLY A 246 -31.52 3.88 -5.99
CA GLY A 246 -32.61 4.13 -6.94
C GLY A 246 -33.92 4.47 -6.24
N THR A 247 -34.94 4.83 -7.02
CA THR A 247 -36.25 5.21 -6.49
C THR A 247 -37.00 4.06 -5.79
N LYS A 248 -36.61 2.80 -6.01
CA LYS A 248 -37.23 1.62 -5.41
C LYS A 248 -36.38 0.93 -4.32
N GLY A 249 -35.19 1.44 -4.05
CA GLY A 249 -34.29 0.82 -3.07
C GLY A 249 -32.82 1.13 -3.30
N SER A 250 -31.97 0.50 -2.49
CA SER A 250 -30.52 0.61 -2.61
C SER A 250 -29.84 -0.73 -2.48
N VAL A 251 -28.69 -0.87 -3.14
CA VAL A 251 -27.86 -2.08 -3.07
C VAL A 251 -26.39 -1.70 -2.96
N GLU A 252 -25.65 -2.48 -2.17
CA GLU A 252 -24.20 -2.43 -2.08
C GLU A 252 -23.62 -3.74 -2.64
N VAL A 253 -22.64 -3.62 -3.54
CA VAL A 253 -21.99 -4.76 -4.18
C VAL A 253 -20.48 -4.65 -4.03
N HIS A 254 -19.84 -5.69 -3.50
CA HIS A 254 -18.39 -5.78 -3.44
C HIS A 254 -17.82 -6.09 -4.83
N LEU A 255 -16.84 -5.32 -5.26
CA LEU A 255 -16.30 -5.35 -6.63
C LEU A 255 -15.45 -6.61 -6.94
N TYR A 256 -15.20 -7.45 -5.92
CA TYR A 256 -14.31 -8.62 -6.01
C TYR A 256 -14.84 -9.90 -5.36
N GLU A 257 -15.70 -9.80 -4.35
CA GLU A 257 -15.97 -10.92 -3.42
C GLU A 257 -17.38 -11.48 -3.59
N ASN A 258 -18.14 -10.98 -4.58
CA ASN A 258 -19.53 -11.36 -4.83
C ASN A 258 -20.45 -11.17 -3.60
N GLN A 259 -20.06 -10.32 -2.65
CA GLN A 259 -20.89 -9.94 -1.51
C GLN A 259 -21.85 -8.84 -1.92
N ILE A 260 -23.12 -9.04 -1.61
CA ILE A 260 -24.20 -8.10 -1.91
C ILE A 260 -24.99 -7.84 -0.63
N ALA A 261 -25.31 -6.58 -0.38
CA ALA A 261 -26.15 -6.16 0.74
C ALA A 261 -27.23 -5.19 0.25
N SER A 262 -28.44 -5.34 0.78
CA SER A 262 -29.59 -4.47 0.50
C SER A 262 -30.58 -4.60 1.67
N ASP A 263 -31.20 -3.48 2.03
CA ASP A 263 -32.30 -3.48 3.01
C ASP A 263 -33.66 -3.77 2.37
N VAL A 264 -33.70 -3.96 1.05
CA VAL A 264 -34.91 -4.27 0.28
C VAL A 264 -34.93 -5.75 -0.11
N PRO A 265 -35.85 -6.57 0.46
CA PRO A 265 -35.91 -8.01 0.20
C PRO A 265 -36.07 -8.36 -1.29
N GLN A 266 -36.89 -7.61 -2.03
CA GLN A 266 -37.11 -7.85 -3.46
C GLN A 266 -35.83 -7.73 -4.29
N ILE A 267 -34.88 -6.89 -3.86
CA ILE A 267 -33.57 -6.79 -4.51
C ILE A 267 -32.75 -8.05 -4.21
N LEU A 268 -32.77 -8.56 -2.98
CA LEU A 268 -32.01 -9.75 -2.61
C LEU A 268 -32.52 -11.02 -3.30
N ASP A 269 -33.83 -11.08 -3.55
CA ASP A 269 -34.51 -12.20 -4.21
C ASP A 269 -34.36 -12.18 -5.75
N PHE A 270 -33.84 -11.10 -6.34
CA PHE A 270 -33.63 -11.02 -7.79
C PHE A 270 -32.63 -12.08 -8.27
N VAL A 271 -33.03 -12.85 -9.29
CA VAL A 271 -32.24 -13.94 -9.85
C VAL A 271 -31.69 -13.58 -11.22
N HIS A 272 -30.38 -13.72 -11.39
CA HIS A 272 -29.70 -13.62 -12.68
C HIS A 272 -28.65 -14.73 -12.80
N ASP A 273 -28.56 -15.36 -13.97
CA ASP A 273 -27.70 -16.53 -14.24
C ASP A 273 -27.87 -17.66 -13.21
N GLY A 274 -29.07 -17.82 -12.65
CA GLY A 274 -29.39 -18.83 -11.66
C GLY A 274 -29.00 -18.48 -10.22
N PHE A 275 -28.52 -17.26 -9.95
CA PHE A 275 -28.10 -16.83 -8.61
C PHE A 275 -28.93 -15.66 -8.09
N SER A 276 -29.37 -15.74 -6.83
CA SER A 276 -29.83 -14.60 -6.03
C SER A 276 -28.67 -13.98 -5.25
N ALA A 277 -28.88 -12.79 -4.66
CA ALA A 277 -27.83 -12.03 -3.98
C ALA A 277 -27.09 -12.84 -2.88
N ASN A 278 -27.81 -13.71 -2.16
CA ASN A 278 -27.28 -14.53 -1.08
C ASN A 278 -26.59 -15.83 -1.54
N HIS A 279 -26.67 -16.16 -2.83
CA HIS A 279 -26.22 -17.44 -3.39
C HIS A 279 -25.26 -17.28 -4.58
N ILE A 280 -24.67 -16.10 -4.76
CA ILE A 280 -23.64 -15.90 -5.79
C ILE A 280 -22.36 -16.65 -5.38
N PRO A 281 -21.84 -17.56 -6.21
CA PRO A 281 -20.66 -18.33 -5.85
C PRO A 281 -19.43 -17.42 -5.72
N PRO A 282 -18.53 -17.70 -4.77
CA PRO A 282 -17.26 -16.99 -4.70
C PRO A 282 -16.45 -17.28 -5.97
N GLN A 283 -15.79 -16.26 -6.51
CA GLN A 283 -14.81 -16.41 -7.58
C GLN A 283 -13.42 -16.12 -7.02
N ILE A 284 -12.45 -16.93 -7.39
CA ILE A 284 -11.06 -16.57 -7.14
C ILE A 284 -10.55 -15.70 -8.29
N PHE A 285 -9.57 -14.85 -8.00
CA PHE A 285 -9.06 -13.88 -8.96
C PHE A 285 -8.61 -14.53 -10.29
N GLY A 286 -8.06 -15.75 -10.25
CA GLY A 286 -7.64 -16.50 -11.43
C GLY A 286 -8.78 -16.97 -12.34
N ASP A 287 -10.01 -17.08 -11.84
CA ASP A 287 -11.17 -17.49 -12.64
C ASP A 287 -11.56 -16.38 -13.63
N LEU A 288 -11.34 -15.13 -13.25
CA LEU A 288 -11.68 -13.96 -14.07
C LEU A 288 -10.82 -13.88 -15.34
N PHE A 289 -9.51 -14.08 -15.21
CA PHE A 289 -8.59 -14.16 -16.36
C PHE A 289 -8.91 -15.37 -17.25
N GLN A 290 -9.31 -16.49 -16.64
CA GLN A 290 -9.70 -17.67 -17.41
C GLN A 290 -10.97 -17.39 -18.24
N ALA A 291 -11.92 -16.65 -17.70
CA ALA A 291 -13.16 -16.29 -18.38
C ALA A 291 -12.91 -15.36 -19.58
N GLU A 292 -12.13 -14.28 -19.42
CA GLU A 292 -11.84 -13.34 -20.51
C GLU A 292 -10.98 -13.97 -21.62
N LEU A 293 -9.99 -14.80 -21.27
CA LEU A 293 -9.15 -15.48 -22.26
C LEU A 293 -9.94 -16.55 -23.03
N ARG A 294 -10.91 -17.20 -22.37
CA ARG A 294 -11.85 -18.11 -23.04
C ARG A 294 -12.74 -17.35 -24.00
N ASP A 295 -13.31 -16.22 -23.58
CA ASP A 295 -14.13 -15.38 -24.46
C ASP A 295 -13.33 -14.90 -25.69
N PHE A 296 -12.08 -14.50 -25.50
CA PHE A 296 -11.19 -14.13 -26.60
C PHE A 296 -10.96 -15.30 -27.58
N ALA A 297 -10.67 -16.50 -27.09
CA ALA A 297 -10.51 -17.69 -27.93
C ALA A 297 -11.80 -18.04 -28.69
N ASP A 298 -12.94 -18.00 -28.00
CA ASP A 298 -14.25 -18.28 -28.58
C ASP A 298 -14.61 -17.21 -29.64
N ALA A 299 -14.31 -15.94 -29.39
CA ALA A 299 -14.50 -14.85 -30.35
C ALA A 299 -13.71 -15.07 -31.65
N ILE A 300 -12.46 -15.53 -31.55
CA ILE A 300 -11.64 -15.87 -32.72
C ILE A 300 -12.25 -17.04 -33.50
N ARG A 301 -12.60 -18.12 -32.79
CA ARG A 301 -13.16 -19.34 -33.40
C ARG A 301 -14.49 -19.06 -34.10
N ASP A 302 -15.36 -18.31 -33.45
CA ASP A 302 -16.74 -18.12 -33.89
C ASP A 302 -16.89 -16.90 -34.82
N GLY A 303 -15.82 -16.14 -35.07
CA GLY A 303 -15.85 -14.95 -35.92
C GLY A 303 -16.72 -13.82 -35.38
N ARG A 304 -16.88 -13.75 -34.05
CA ARG A 304 -17.70 -12.74 -33.36
C ARG A 304 -16.83 -11.73 -32.59
N PRO A 305 -17.37 -10.56 -32.24
CA PRO A 305 -16.73 -9.69 -31.26
C PRO A 305 -16.59 -10.38 -29.89
N ALA A 306 -15.52 -10.05 -29.17
CA ALA A 306 -15.39 -10.38 -27.75
C ALA A 306 -16.43 -9.59 -26.93
N VAL A 307 -16.84 -10.13 -25.78
CA VAL A 307 -17.76 -9.47 -24.84
C VAL A 307 -17.20 -8.12 -24.39
N VAL A 308 -15.89 -8.06 -24.17
CA VAL A 308 -15.15 -6.82 -23.90
C VAL A 308 -14.22 -6.54 -25.08
N GLY A 309 -14.81 -6.14 -26.20
CA GLY A 309 -14.07 -5.74 -27.40
C GLY A 309 -13.43 -4.35 -27.26
N GLY A 310 -12.57 -3.97 -28.21
CA GLY A 310 -11.90 -2.66 -28.20
C GLY A 310 -12.84 -1.46 -28.10
N ARG A 311 -14.03 -1.51 -28.73
CA ARG A 311 -15.05 -0.44 -28.63
C ARG A 311 -15.55 -0.22 -27.21
N GLU A 312 -15.68 -1.28 -26.42
CA GLU A 312 -16.19 -1.19 -25.03
C GLU A 312 -15.24 -0.39 -24.13
N ALA A 313 -13.94 -0.33 -24.47
CA ALA A 313 -12.94 0.40 -23.69
C ALA A 313 -12.80 1.89 -24.08
N LEU A 314 -13.42 2.34 -25.18
CA LEU A 314 -13.31 3.72 -25.63
C LEU A 314 -13.93 4.72 -24.63
N PRO A 315 -15.14 4.50 -24.08
CA PRO A 315 -15.76 5.45 -23.16
C PRO A 315 -14.94 5.69 -21.88
N SER A 316 -14.37 4.62 -21.30
CA SER A 316 -13.54 4.75 -20.10
C SER A 316 -12.19 5.42 -20.41
N THR A 317 -11.59 5.13 -21.56
CA THR A 317 -10.38 5.82 -22.04
C THR A 317 -10.62 7.31 -22.23
N ALA A 318 -11.73 7.68 -22.89
CA ALA A 318 -12.12 9.08 -23.09
C ALA A 318 -12.36 9.82 -21.76
N LEU A 319 -13.02 9.17 -20.80
CA LEU A 319 -13.26 9.76 -19.49
C LEU A 319 -11.97 9.96 -18.69
N ILE A 320 -11.03 9.02 -18.75
CA ILE A 320 -9.72 9.16 -18.10
C ILE A 320 -8.94 10.33 -18.71
N GLU A 321 -8.93 10.45 -20.04
CA GLU A 321 -8.28 11.56 -20.75
C GLU A 321 -8.89 12.91 -20.32
N ARG A 322 -10.23 13.01 -20.25
CA ARG A 322 -10.94 14.19 -19.73
C ARG A 322 -10.59 14.50 -18.28
N CYS A 323 -10.44 13.49 -17.43
CA CYS A 323 -10.03 13.68 -16.03
C CYS A 323 -8.65 14.34 -15.97
N TYR A 324 -7.65 13.77 -16.65
CA TYR A 324 -6.30 14.34 -16.66
C TYR A 324 -6.25 15.75 -17.26
N ALA A 325 -7.04 16.03 -18.30
CA ALA A 325 -7.13 17.36 -18.89
C ALA A 325 -7.71 18.41 -17.93
N ASN A 326 -8.59 18.01 -17.00
CA ASN A 326 -9.28 18.91 -16.06
C ASN A 326 -8.82 18.72 -14.60
N ARG A 327 -7.58 18.24 -14.42
CA ARG A 327 -7.04 17.89 -13.11
C ARG A 327 -7.02 19.07 -12.14
N LYS A 328 -7.49 18.82 -10.92
CA LYS A 328 -7.29 19.68 -9.74
C LYS A 328 -6.42 18.96 -8.68
N PRO A 329 -5.67 19.69 -7.84
CA PRO A 329 -5.03 19.09 -6.68
C PRO A 329 -6.05 18.54 -5.69
N LEU A 330 -5.81 17.34 -5.18
CA LEU A 330 -6.55 16.77 -4.07
C LEU A 330 -6.09 17.43 -2.76
N ALA A 331 -7.01 18.08 -2.05
CA ALA A 331 -6.70 18.72 -0.78
C ALA A 331 -6.38 17.68 0.30
N LEU A 332 -5.18 17.77 0.88
CA LEU A 332 -4.70 16.89 1.94
C LEU A 332 -4.13 17.79 3.06
N PRO A 333 -4.89 18.05 4.14
CA PRO A 333 -4.53 19.06 5.15
C PRO A 333 -3.13 18.91 5.76
N TRP A 334 -2.64 17.67 5.90
CA TRP A 334 -1.32 17.38 6.43
C TRP A 334 -0.18 17.49 5.41
N VAL A 335 -0.51 17.68 4.13
CA VAL A 335 0.43 18.04 3.06
C VAL A 335 0.43 19.55 2.89
N ASP A 336 -0.77 20.14 2.82
CA ASP A 336 -1.03 21.57 2.61
C ASP A 336 -0.95 22.41 3.90
N GLY A 337 -0.39 21.85 4.98
CA GLY A 337 -0.33 22.46 6.31
C GLY A 337 0.32 23.85 6.32
N PRO A 338 0.35 24.55 7.48
CA PRO A 338 0.86 25.91 7.54
C PRO A 338 2.23 26.01 6.89
N ALA A 339 2.34 26.90 5.89
CA ALA A 339 3.56 27.12 5.13
C ALA A 339 4.74 27.28 6.10
N PRO A 340 5.90 26.68 5.83
CA PRO A 340 7.05 26.88 6.68
C PRO A 340 7.32 28.37 6.85
N ALA A 341 7.76 28.78 8.05
CA ALA A 341 8.46 30.05 8.17
C ALA A 341 9.57 30.02 7.12
N ALA A 342 9.60 31.02 6.24
CA ALA A 342 10.56 31.07 5.15
C ALA A 342 11.97 30.91 5.73
N VAL A 343 12.55 29.71 5.62
CA VAL A 343 13.95 29.50 5.97
C VAL A 343 14.72 30.22 4.87
N PRO A 344 15.45 31.32 5.18
CA PRO A 344 16.08 32.13 4.15
C PRO A 344 16.89 31.24 3.21
N ARG A 345 16.72 31.43 1.90
CA ARG A 345 17.61 30.84 0.89
C ARG A 345 18.98 31.49 1.07
N THR A 346 19.83 30.88 1.89
CA THR A 346 21.23 31.31 2.05
C THR A 346 22.12 30.72 0.95
N ASP A 347 21.57 29.86 0.09
CA ASP A 347 22.18 29.29 -1.10
C ASP A 347 22.30 30.35 -2.21
N GLY A 348 23.18 31.33 -1.99
CA GLY A 348 23.50 32.41 -2.94
C GLY A 348 24.15 31.98 -4.26
N HIS A 349 24.13 30.69 -4.63
CA HIS A 349 24.95 30.16 -5.73
C HIS A 349 24.30 29.13 -6.66
N ARG A 350 23.05 28.68 -6.46
CA ARG A 350 22.46 27.62 -7.32
C ARG A 350 21.09 27.99 -7.87
N THR A 351 21.00 28.06 -9.19
CA THR A 351 19.74 28.31 -9.93
C THR A 351 18.78 27.11 -9.87
N ASP A 352 19.28 25.91 -9.58
CA ASP A 352 18.59 24.62 -9.81
C ASP A 352 18.33 23.77 -8.54
N GLY A 353 18.61 24.29 -7.34
CA GLY A 353 18.53 23.52 -6.09
C GLY A 353 19.61 22.42 -5.94
N PRO A 354 19.69 21.74 -4.77
CA PRO A 354 20.65 20.66 -4.54
C PRO A 354 20.18 19.33 -5.15
N THR A 355 21.14 18.50 -5.57
CA THR A 355 20.96 17.09 -5.87
C THR A 355 21.10 16.28 -4.58
N VAL A 356 20.06 15.55 -4.21
CA VAL A 356 19.96 14.89 -2.91
C VAL A 356 19.73 13.40 -3.07
N VAL A 357 20.48 12.58 -2.33
CA VAL A 357 20.25 11.13 -2.25
C VAL A 357 19.60 10.79 -0.92
N VAL A 358 18.49 10.08 -0.97
CA VAL A 358 17.78 9.59 0.22
C VAL A 358 17.72 8.07 0.20
N THR A 359 18.35 7.44 1.21
CA THR A 359 18.13 6.00 1.46
C THR A 359 17.00 5.82 2.46
N GLY A 360 16.23 4.73 2.33
CA GLY A 360 15.03 4.57 3.14
C GLY A 360 13.90 5.53 2.72
N ALA A 361 13.98 6.06 1.49
CA ALA A 361 13.04 7.00 0.91
C ALA A 361 11.60 6.47 0.90
N ALA A 362 11.40 5.16 0.68
CA ALA A 362 10.06 4.55 0.73
C ALA A 362 9.49 4.42 2.17
N GLY A 363 10.26 4.79 3.20
CA GLY A 363 9.84 4.77 4.60
C GLY A 363 9.01 5.99 5.00
N PHE A 364 8.56 6.03 6.26
CA PHE A 364 7.78 7.15 6.80
C PHE A 364 8.58 8.46 6.81
N ILE A 365 9.72 8.48 7.51
CA ILE A 365 10.56 9.69 7.64
C ILE A 365 11.17 10.07 6.30
N GLY A 366 11.82 9.11 5.63
CA GLY A 366 12.45 9.34 4.32
C GLY A 366 11.44 9.82 3.26
N GLY A 367 10.21 9.29 3.26
CA GLY A 367 9.19 9.70 2.31
C GLY A 367 8.71 11.13 2.52
N ARG A 368 8.50 11.55 3.78
CA ARG A 368 8.13 12.94 4.09
C ARG A 368 9.29 13.91 3.83
N LEU A 369 10.53 13.49 4.07
CA LEU A 369 11.71 14.27 3.68
C LEU A 369 11.75 14.49 2.16
N VAL A 370 11.55 13.45 1.34
CA VAL A 370 11.54 13.56 -0.13
C VAL A 370 10.47 14.54 -0.60
N GLU A 371 9.24 14.38 -0.09
CA GLU A 371 8.12 15.27 -0.37
C GLU A 371 8.46 16.74 -0.10
N ARG A 372 9.00 17.02 1.09
CA ARG A 372 9.45 18.35 1.51
C ARG A 372 10.59 18.90 0.66
N LEU A 373 11.60 18.09 0.35
CA LEU A 373 12.72 18.47 -0.51
C LEU A 373 12.26 18.84 -1.92
N CYS A 374 11.32 18.09 -2.50
CA CYS A 374 10.78 18.37 -3.83
C CYS A 374 9.87 19.60 -3.84
N LEU A 375 8.91 19.70 -2.92
CA LEU A 375 7.88 20.73 -2.94
C LEU A 375 8.39 22.10 -2.47
N GLU A 376 9.33 22.12 -1.53
CA GLU A 376 9.64 23.35 -0.78
C GLU A 376 11.11 23.78 -0.94
N HIS A 377 11.99 22.87 -1.40
CA HIS A 377 13.41 23.16 -1.58
C HIS A 377 13.88 23.03 -3.04
N GLY A 378 12.99 22.67 -3.98
CA GLY A 378 13.34 22.51 -5.39
C GLY A 378 14.46 21.51 -5.64
N ALA A 379 14.67 20.55 -4.75
CA ALA A 379 15.77 19.61 -4.82
C ALA A 379 15.53 18.54 -5.89
N LYS A 380 16.59 18.13 -6.58
CA LYS A 380 16.60 16.97 -7.49
C LYS A 380 16.89 15.73 -6.66
N VAL A 381 15.88 14.93 -6.35
CA VAL A 381 16.00 13.85 -5.36
C VAL A 381 16.12 12.47 -6.02
N ARG A 382 17.17 11.73 -5.65
CA ARG A 382 17.34 10.31 -5.96
C ARG A 382 16.96 9.45 -4.76
N CYS A 383 15.95 8.63 -4.95
CA CYS A 383 15.37 7.76 -3.94
C CYS A 383 15.93 6.34 -4.07
N ILE A 384 16.83 5.93 -3.17
CA ILE A 384 17.33 4.56 -3.13
C ILE A 384 16.31 3.67 -2.44
N VAL A 385 15.75 2.72 -3.18
CA VAL A 385 14.75 1.76 -2.70
C VAL A 385 15.19 0.33 -2.98
N ARG A 386 14.97 -0.57 -2.00
CA ARG A 386 15.23 -2.01 -2.17
C ARG A 386 14.09 -2.71 -2.89
N ASP A 387 12.87 -2.34 -2.53
CA ASP A 387 11.63 -2.86 -3.09
C ASP A 387 10.85 -1.73 -3.73
N ILE A 388 10.72 -1.80 -5.07
CA ILE A 388 10.02 -0.82 -5.89
C ILE A 388 8.53 -0.76 -5.50
N ALA A 389 7.91 -1.87 -5.05
CA ALA A 389 6.50 -1.88 -4.68
C ALA A 389 6.17 -0.93 -3.51
N GLN A 390 7.16 -0.56 -2.69
CA GLN A 390 7.00 0.39 -1.58
C GLN A 390 7.13 1.86 -2.02
N ALA A 391 7.55 2.12 -3.26
CA ALA A 391 7.86 3.46 -3.75
C ALA A 391 6.66 4.21 -4.36
N VAL A 392 5.44 3.70 -4.21
CA VAL A 392 4.23 4.30 -4.79
C VAL A 392 3.99 5.73 -4.33
N ARG A 393 4.17 6.00 -3.03
CA ARG A 393 4.08 7.37 -2.50
C ARG A 393 5.15 8.30 -3.09
N LEU A 394 6.32 7.77 -3.43
CA LEU A 394 7.40 8.55 -4.05
C LEU A 394 7.10 8.85 -5.52
N ALA A 395 6.43 7.94 -6.22
CA ALA A 395 6.10 8.08 -7.63
C ALA A 395 5.22 9.30 -7.92
N ARG A 396 4.55 9.89 -6.92
CA ARG A 396 3.78 11.14 -7.01
C ARG A 396 4.63 12.37 -7.30
N PHE A 397 5.93 12.31 -7.02
CA PHE A 397 6.87 13.42 -7.14
C PHE A 397 7.80 13.21 -8.35
N PRO A 398 8.42 14.28 -8.89
CA PRO A 398 9.37 14.19 -9.99
C PRO A 398 10.75 13.73 -9.49
N VAL A 399 10.80 12.51 -8.94
CA VAL A 399 11.98 11.93 -8.29
C VAL A 399 12.59 10.84 -9.16
N GLU A 400 13.89 10.60 -8.99
CA GLU A 400 14.56 9.45 -9.59
C GLU A 400 14.49 8.26 -8.62
N ILE A 401 13.74 7.21 -8.95
CA ILE A 401 13.67 6.00 -8.14
C ILE A 401 14.78 5.04 -8.58
N VAL A 402 15.76 4.82 -7.71
CA VAL A 402 16.90 3.94 -7.97
C VAL A 402 16.73 2.65 -7.19
N ARG A 403 16.56 1.52 -7.89
CA ARG A 403 16.55 0.20 -7.26
C ARG A 403 17.99 -0.24 -7.00
N ALA A 404 18.41 -0.20 -5.74
CA ALA A 404 19.73 -0.66 -5.34
C ALA A 404 19.68 -1.33 -3.96
N ASP A 405 20.50 -2.38 -3.81
CA ASP A 405 20.85 -2.93 -2.50
C ASP A 405 22.03 -2.13 -1.93
N LEU A 406 21.98 -1.76 -0.65
CA LEU A 406 23.07 -1.01 -0.01
C LEU A 406 24.41 -1.80 0.03
N LEU A 407 24.38 -3.11 -0.15
CA LEU A 407 25.57 -3.95 -0.29
C LEU A 407 26.20 -3.89 -1.69
N ASP A 408 25.46 -3.42 -2.69
CA ASP A 408 25.97 -3.23 -4.06
C ASP A 408 26.73 -1.91 -4.16
N ARG A 409 28.04 -1.96 -3.90
CA ARG A 409 28.91 -0.78 -3.90
C ARG A 409 28.92 -0.04 -5.23
N GLU A 410 28.79 -0.73 -6.36
CA GLU A 410 28.77 -0.11 -7.68
C GLU A 410 27.47 0.68 -7.89
N ALA A 411 26.32 0.07 -7.57
CA ALA A 411 25.03 0.74 -7.66
C ALA A 411 24.95 1.95 -6.72
N ILE A 412 25.47 1.84 -5.49
CA ILE A 412 25.53 2.96 -4.54
C ILE A 412 26.46 4.06 -5.03
N GLY A 413 27.63 3.73 -5.57
CA GLY A 413 28.54 4.70 -6.18
C GLY A 413 27.87 5.50 -7.30
N LYS A 414 27.14 4.82 -8.20
CA LYS A 414 26.37 5.46 -9.28
C LYS A 414 25.24 6.35 -8.74
N ALA A 415 24.53 5.91 -7.71
CA ALA A 415 23.43 6.68 -7.13
C ALA A 415 23.92 7.97 -6.43
N VAL A 416 25.08 7.92 -5.78
CA VAL A 416 25.70 9.05 -5.06
C VAL A 416 26.48 9.99 -6.00
N ALA A 417 26.78 9.58 -7.23
CA ALA A 417 27.52 10.40 -8.18
C ALA A 417 26.89 11.78 -8.41
N GLY A 418 27.66 12.85 -8.12
CA GLY A 418 27.20 14.24 -8.24
C GLY A 418 26.11 14.65 -7.25
N ALA A 419 25.92 13.91 -6.15
CA ALA A 419 25.02 14.30 -5.08
C ALA A 419 25.69 15.33 -4.15
N ASP A 420 24.95 16.38 -3.81
CA ASP A 420 25.39 17.40 -2.86
C ASP A 420 25.13 16.92 -1.43
N TRP A 421 23.94 16.36 -1.17
CA TRP A 421 23.53 15.89 0.15
C TRP A 421 23.11 14.43 0.14
N VAL A 422 23.44 13.72 1.23
CA VAL A 422 23.01 12.34 1.48
C VAL A 422 22.26 12.27 2.80
N PHE A 423 21.02 11.76 2.76
CA PHE A 423 20.23 11.41 3.94
C PHE A 423 20.14 9.90 4.11
N HIS A 424 20.68 9.38 5.20
CA HIS A 424 20.63 7.97 5.54
C HIS A 424 19.52 7.65 6.55
N CYS A 425 18.31 7.33 6.03
CA CYS A 425 17.15 6.91 6.83
C CYS A 425 16.89 5.40 6.80
N ALA A 426 17.63 4.63 5.97
CA ALA A 426 17.43 3.19 5.85
C ALA A 426 17.90 2.45 7.13
N TYR A 427 17.08 1.51 7.58
CA TYR A 427 17.45 0.58 8.65
C TYR A 427 16.74 -0.76 8.46
N ASP A 428 17.50 -1.86 8.52
CA ASP A 428 16.99 -3.21 8.47
C ASP A 428 17.05 -3.89 9.85
N VAL A 429 15.89 -4.07 10.47
CA VAL A 429 15.75 -4.76 11.77
C VAL A 429 16.17 -6.24 11.72
N ARG A 430 16.25 -6.84 10.52
CA ARG A 430 16.52 -8.28 10.32
C ARG A 430 17.98 -8.56 10.03
N SER A 431 18.75 -7.57 9.58
CA SER A 431 20.12 -7.77 9.11
C SER A 431 21.05 -6.67 9.60
N ARG A 432 21.84 -6.97 10.65
CA ARG A 432 22.92 -6.08 11.11
C ARG A 432 23.94 -5.84 9.99
N ARG A 433 24.29 -6.89 9.24
CA ARG A 433 25.21 -6.79 8.09
C ARG A 433 24.74 -5.74 7.09
N GLN A 434 23.45 -5.75 6.76
CA GLN A 434 22.86 -4.79 5.83
C GLN A 434 23.04 -3.33 6.29
N ASN A 435 22.99 -3.11 7.60
CA ASN A 435 23.16 -1.78 8.19
C ASN A 435 24.64 -1.38 8.22
N ILE A 436 25.53 -2.25 8.70
CA ILE A 436 26.94 -1.93 8.90
C ILE A 436 27.69 -1.86 7.55
N ASP A 437 27.59 -2.90 6.73
CA ASP A 437 28.28 -2.94 5.44
C ASP A 437 27.67 -1.90 4.48
N GLY A 438 26.35 -1.70 4.55
CA GLY A 438 25.63 -0.69 3.77
C GLY A 438 26.02 0.74 4.16
N MET A 439 26.14 1.04 5.46
CA MET A 439 26.67 2.33 5.94
C MET A 439 28.10 2.56 5.44
N THR A 440 28.96 1.52 5.49
CA THR A 440 30.33 1.61 4.98
C THR A 440 30.35 1.98 3.51
N ALA A 441 29.56 1.28 2.67
CA ALA A 441 29.46 1.56 1.24
C ALA A 441 28.99 3.00 0.97
N LEU A 442 28.00 3.48 1.73
CA LEU A 442 27.46 4.82 1.56
C LEU A 442 28.43 5.92 1.99
N ILE A 443 29.15 5.74 3.10
CA ILE A 443 30.22 6.66 3.55
C ILE A 443 31.33 6.72 2.50
N ASP A 444 31.81 5.57 2.03
CA ASP A 444 32.89 5.50 1.04
C ASP A 444 32.48 6.19 -0.27
N ALA A 445 31.26 5.93 -0.75
CA ALA A 445 30.71 6.60 -1.93
C ALA A 445 30.55 8.11 -1.74
N SER A 446 30.13 8.55 -0.55
CA SER A 446 29.95 9.98 -0.24
C SER A 446 31.28 10.73 -0.24
N LEU A 447 32.32 10.14 0.36
CA LEU A 447 33.67 10.70 0.34
C LEU A 447 34.25 10.73 -1.07
N ALA A 448 34.09 9.67 -1.84
CA ALA A 448 34.61 9.59 -3.21
C ALA A 448 33.97 10.62 -4.16
N ASN A 449 32.73 11.05 -3.87
CA ASN A 449 31.99 12.02 -4.68
C ASN A 449 31.97 13.43 -4.08
N GLY A 450 32.67 13.68 -2.96
CA GLY A 450 32.76 15.01 -2.36
C GLY A 450 31.42 15.55 -1.86
N VAL A 451 30.54 14.69 -1.33
CA VAL A 451 29.24 15.08 -0.76
C VAL A 451 29.44 16.19 0.29
N GLU A 452 28.70 17.29 0.16
CA GLU A 452 28.78 18.48 1.01
C GLU A 452 28.12 18.29 2.38
N SER A 453 27.17 17.36 2.51
CA SER A 453 26.50 17.03 3.77
C SER A 453 26.01 15.59 3.82
N PHE A 454 26.30 14.89 4.93
CA PHE A 454 25.84 13.53 5.20
C PHE A 454 25.05 13.49 6.52
N VAL A 455 23.74 13.24 6.46
CA VAL A 455 22.87 13.19 7.66
C VAL A 455 22.41 11.76 7.93
N HIS A 456 22.76 11.23 9.10
CA HIS A 456 22.34 9.90 9.54
C HIS A 456 21.23 9.96 10.60
N LEU A 457 20.16 9.17 10.38
CA LEU A 457 19.06 9.03 11.33
C LEU A 457 19.29 7.84 12.26
N SER A 458 19.66 8.16 13.50
CA SER A 458 19.74 7.24 14.63
C SER A 458 18.37 7.16 15.34
N THR A 459 18.33 7.16 16.67
CA THR A 459 17.12 7.09 17.51
C THR A 459 17.47 7.52 18.94
N PHE A 460 16.55 8.16 19.66
CA PHE A 460 16.73 8.40 21.10
C PHE A 460 16.74 7.10 21.92
N SER A 461 16.27 5.96 21.36
CA SER A 461 16.37 4.66 22.04
C SER A 461 17.81 4.25 22.34
N VAL A 462 18.83 4.92 21.77
CA VAL A 462 20.23 4.69 22.16
C VAL A 462 20.53 5.00 23.62
N TYR A 463 19.63 5.68 24.33
CA TYR A 463 19.71 5.95 25.77
C TYR A 463 18.93 4.94 26.62
N GLU A 464 18.22 3.97 26.02
CA GLU A 464 17.39 3.02 26.76
C GLU A 464 18.21 2.08 27.67
N PRO A 465 17.71 1.71 28.87
CA PRO A 465 16.50 2.22 29.51
C PRO A 465 16.61 3.70 29.86
N LEU A 466 15.54 4.45 29.53
CA LEU A 466 15.50 5.90 29.65
C LEU A 466 15.61 6.34 31.12
N PRO A 467 16.34 7.44 31.41
CA PRO A 467 16.40 8.00 32.76
C PRO A 467 15.08 8.70 33.14
N ASP A 468 14.89 8.94 34.43
CA ASP A 468 13.93 9.93 34.90
C ASP A 468 14.58 11.33 34.87
N GLY A 469 13.86 12.34 34.39
CA GLY A 469 14.37 13.72 34.30
C GLY A 469 15.04 14.06 32.96
N PRO A 470 15.91 15.09 32.91
CA PRO A 470 16.50 15.60 31.67
C PRO A 470 17.31 14.55 30.90
N LEU A 471 17.12 14.51 29.59
CA LEU A 471 17.85 13.67 28.63
C LEU A 471 18.46 14.57 27.55
N SER A 472 19.77 14.48 27.40
CA SER A 472 20.56 15.19 26.39
C SER A 472 21.61 14.27 25.76
N GLU A 473 22.40 14.78 24.84
CA GLU A 473 23.46 14.01 24.19
C GLU A 473 24.59 13.57 25.14
N GLU A 474 24.69 14.23 26.31
CA GLU A 474 25.62 13.92 27.40
C GLU A 474 25.08 12.81 28.33
N THR A 475 23.82 12.40 28.16
CA THR A 475 23.28 11.24 28.86
C THR A 475 24.06 9.98 28.47
N ARG A 476 24.27 9.08 29.43
CA ARG A 476 25.01 7.82 29.19
C ARG A 476 24.43 7.05 28.00
N ASP A 477 25.31 6.36 27.26
CA ASP A 477 24.87 5.35 26.31
C ASP A 477 23.96 4.32 27.02
N GLY A 478 23.00 3.80 26.25
CA GLY A 478 22.05 2.77 26.65
C GLY A 478 22.65 1.38 26.76
N ASP A 479 21.81 0.42 27.14
CA ASP A 479 22.19 -0.98 27.32
C ASP A 479 22.50 -1.64 25.97
N ARG A 480 23.79 -1.86 25.69
CA ARG A 480 24.27 -2.55 24.48
C ARG A 480 23.92 -4.04 24.45
N ALA A 481 23.36 -4.63 25.52
CA ALA A 481 22.76 -5.96 25.43
C ALA A 481 21.53 -5.98 24.51
N TRP A 482 20.92 -4.83 24.25
CA TRP A 482 19.81 -4.71 23.32
C TRP A 482 20.34 -4.48 21.91
N SER A 483 20.13 -5.46 21.02
CA SER A 483 20.72 -5.44 19.67
C SER A 483 20.37 -4.19 18.86
N TYR A 484 19.19 -3.62 19.06
CA TYR A 484 18.78 -2.37 18.40
C TYR A 484 19.63 -1.18 18.88
N VAL A 485 19.82 -1.04 20.19
CA VAL A 485 20.65 0.00 20.83
C VAL A 485 22.10 -0.13 20.36
N GLN A 486 22.67 -1.34 20.45
CA GLN A 486 24.03 -1.61 20.00
C GLN A 486 24.22 -1.24 18.52
N ASN A 487 23.34 -1.73 17.64
CA ASN A 487 23.44 -1.45 16.20
C ASN A 487 23.41 0.06 15.91
N LYS A 488 22.53 0.81 16.58
CA LYS A 488 22.41 2.25 16.37
C LYS A 488 23.64 3.00 16.85
N LEU A 489 24.15 2.69 18.05
CA LEU A 489 25.39 3.28 18.57
C LEU A 489 26.60 2.99 17.68
N ASP A 490 26.69 1.78 17.12
CA ASP A 490 27.79 1.44 16.21
C ASP A 490 27.71 2.23 14.89
N LEU A 491 26.51 2.44 14.35
CA LEU A 491 26.31 3.29 13.16
C LEU A 491 26.62 4.76 13.44
N GLU A 492 26.26 5.29 14.61
CA GLU A 492 26.66 6.64 15.04
C GLU A 492 28.19 6.76 15.08
N ALA A 493 28.86 5.79 15.71
CA ALA A 493 30.32 5.79 15.82
C ALA A 493 30.99 5.79 14.44
N MET A 494 30.47 5.03 13.47
CA MET A 494 31.00 5.02 12.10
C MET A 494 30.92 6.39 11.42
N VAL A 495 29.79 7.09 11.54
CA VAL A 495 29.60 8.42 10.93
C VAL A 495 30.50 9.45 11.61
N LEU A 496 30.52 9.46 12.95
CA LEU A 496 31.32 10.41 13.74
C LEU A 496 32.83 10.19 13.54
N ASP A 497 33.28 8.94 13.42
CA ASP A 497 34.67 8.62 13.12
C ASP A 497 35.05 9.01 11.68
N ALA A 498 34.17 8.78 10.71
CA ALA A 498 34.40 9.24 9.34
C ALA A 498 34.48 10.76 9.27
N ALA A 499 33.65 11.48 10.04
CA ALA A 499 33.71 12.94 10.11
C ALA A 499 35.03 13.43 10.69
N ARG A 500 35.46 12.88 11.82
CA ARG A 500 36.70 13.29 12.51
C ARG A 500 37.98 12.90 11.78
N LYS A 501 38.01 11.72 11.14
CA LYS A 501 39.25 11.10 10.63
C LYS A 501 39.37 11.11 9.10
N ARG A 502 38.26 11.20 8.37
CA ARG A 502 38.21 11.05 6.91
C ARG A 502 37.61 12.26 6.19
N GLY A 503 37.18 13.29 6.91
CA GLY A 503 36.64 14.53 6.34
C GLY A 503 35.20 14.42 5.84
N LEU A 504 34.42 13.44 6.29
CA LEU A 504 32.99 13.37 5.96
C LEU A 504 32.24 14.52 6.66
N PRO A 505 31.42 15.33 5.99
CA PRO A 505 30.56 16.32 6.65
C PRO A 505 29.33 15.62 7.29
N GLY A 506 29.61 14.72 8.24
CA GLY A 506 28.62 13.81 8.84
C GLY A 506 27.94 14.39 10.08
N VAL A 507 26.61 14.32 10.14
CA VAL A 507 25.77 14.72 11.28
C VAL A 507 24.86 13.56 11.69
N VAL A 508 24.70 13.31 12.98
CA VAL A 508 23.79 12.28 13.52
C VAL A 508 22.57 12.94 14.18
N LEU A 509 21.36 12.53 13.78
CA LEU A 509 20.12 12.95 14.42
C LEU A 509 19.44 11.76 15.13
N GLN A 510 19.05 11.96 16.38
CA GLN A 510 18.43 10.98 17.26
C GLN A 510 16.99 11.41 17.55
N PRO A 511 16.05 11.14 16.62
CA PRO A 511 14.66 11.49 16.82
C PRO A 511 14.05 10.74 18.02
N SER A 512 13.13 11.41 18.72
CA SER A 512 12.28 10.84 19.75
C SER A 512 11.09 10.05 19.16
N ILE A 513 9.92 10.07 19.79
CA ILE A 513 8.71 9.41 19.28
C ILE A 513 8.12 10.21 18.11
N VAL A 514 8.53 9.87 16.89
CA VAL A 514 8.04 10.52 15.67
C VAL A 514 6.63 10.06 15.30
N TYR A 515 5.69 10.99 15.21
CA TYR A 515 4.30 10.71 14.84
C TYR A 515 3.85 11.58 13.65
N GLY A 516 2.76 11.15 13.00
CA GLY A 516 2.18 11.87 11.87
C GLY A 516 1.60 10.95 10.81
N PRO A 517 1.08 11.52 9.70
CA PRO A 517 0.51 10.77 8.59
C PRO A 517 1.43 9.66 8.08
N PHE A 518 0.88 8.48 7.84
CA PHE A 518 1.60 7.27 7.40
C PHE A 518 2.64 6.69 8.38
N CYS A 519 2.75 7.22 9.60
CA CYS A 519 3.63 6.63 10.62
C CYS A 519 3.11 5.26 11.06
N LYS A 520 3.84 4.18 10.74
CA LYS A 520 3.46 2.82 11.15
C LYS A 520 3.46 2.63 12.67
N PRO A 521 4.58 2.80 13.40
CA PRO A 521 4.66 2.39 14.80
C PRO A 521 3.88 3.28 15.77
N TRP A 522 3.75 4.58 15.48
CA TRP A 522 3.25 5.58 16.44
C TRP A 522 1.98 6.30 16.01
N THR A 523 1.38 5.94 14.85
CA THR A 523 0.09 6.48 14.40
C THR A 523 -0.84 5.36 13.90
N ASN A 524 -0.48 4.69 12.80
CA ASN A 524 -1.32 3.66 12.18
C ASN A 524 -1.50 2.43 13.07
N ALA A 525 -0.42 1.88 13.67
CA ALA A 525 -0.55 0.71 14.54
C ALA A 525 -1.37 0.99 15.80
N PRO A 526 -1.18 2.10 16.53
CA PRO A 526 -2.10 2.52 17.60
C PRO A 526 -3.55 2.65 17.13
N ALA A 527 -3.80 3.27 15.97
CA ALA A 527 -5.15 3.39 15.42
C ALA A 527 -5.79 2.03 15.12
N GLU A 528 -5.05 1.12 14.48
CA GLU A 528 -5.49 -0.25 14.21
C GLU A 528 -5.76 -1.04 15.48
N MET A 529 -4.95 -0.84 16.54
CA MET A 529 -5.18 -1.46 17.84
C MET A 529 -6.51 -1.00 18.44
N LEU A 530 -6.79 0.32 18.42
CA LEU A 530 -8.04 0.90 18.93
C LEU A 530 -9.27 0.48 18.13
N LEU A 531 -9.15 0.33 16.80
CA LEU A 531 -10.22 -0.15 15.93
C LEU A 531 -10.51 -1.65 16.08
N SER A 532 -9.52 -2.43 16.47
CA SER A 532 -9.64 -3.91 16.58
C SER A 532 -9.98 -4.40 17.99
N GLY A 533 -9.84 -3.55 19.02
CA GLY A 533 -10.25 -3.87 20.37
C GLY A 533 -9.67 -2.93 21.41
N THR A 534 -9.52 -3.41 22.64
CA THR A 534 -9.18 -2.58 23.79
C THR A 534 -7.66 -2.48 24.00
N VAL A 535 -7.14 -1.26 24.08
CA VAL A 535 -5.75 -0.95 24.40
C VAL A 535 -5.61 -0.68 25.89
N VAL A 536 -4.70 -1.40 26.54
CA VAL A 536 -4.41 -1.23 27.96
C VAL A 536 -3.17 -0.35 28.17
N LEU A 537 -3.32 0.71 28.96
CA LEU A 537 -2.23 1.61 29.37
C LEU A 537 -2.04 1.55 30.91
N PRO A 538 -0.84 1.85 31.42
CA PRO A 538 -0.62 1.99 32.86
C PRO A 538 -1.42 3.18 33.43
N GLN A 539 -2.01 3.02 34.61
CA GLN A 539 -2.69 4.12 35.33
C GLN A 539 -1.72 5.25 35.71
N GLU A 540 -0.55 4.89 36.23
CA GLU A 540 0.56 5.81 36.47
C GLU A 540 1.49 5.82 35.25
N GLY A 541 1.02 6.49 34.19
CA GLY A 541 1.77 6.65 32.94
C GLY A 541 2.90 7.68 33.02
N GLY A 542 3.87 7.53 32.14
CA GLY A 542 4.98 8.45 31.90
C GLY A 542 4.71 9.39 30.72
N LEU A 543 5.77 10.05 30.28
CA LEU A 543 5.74 11.06 29.23
C LEU A 543 6.09 10.46 27.87
N CYS A 544 5.41 10.94 26.84
CA CYS A 544 5.73 10.67 25.44
C CYS A 544 6.49 11.88 24.91
N ASN A 545 7.80 11.75 24.68
CA ASN A 545 8.58 12.77 24.01
C ASN A 545 8.24 12.76 22.51
N ALA A 546 7.10 13.33 22.17
CA ALA A 546 6.51 13.30 20.84
C ALA A 546 7.15 14.37 19.95
N VAL A 547 7.42 14.02 18.70
CA VAL A 547 7.87 14.98 17.68
C VAL A 547 7.04 14.79 16.42
N TYR A 548 6.44 15.88 15.95
CA TYR A 548 5.71 15.84 14.70
C TYR A 548 6.69 15.66 13.54
N ILE A 549 6.31 14.91 12.52
CA ILE A 549 7.21 14.51 11.44
C ILE A 549 7.87 15.71 10.74
N ASP A 550 7.15 16.81 10.58
CA ASP A 550 7.69 17.99 9.90
C ASP A 550 8.78 18.69 10.71
N ASP A 551 8.68 18.70 12.05
CA ASP A 551 9.75 19.24 12.89
C ASP A 551 11.04 18.41 12.75
N LEU A 552 10.91 17.08 12.69
CA LEU A 552 12.07 16.23 12.42
C LEU A 552 12.67 16.52 11.04
N VAL A 553 11.84 16.69 10.00
CA VAL A 553 12.32 17.02 8.66
C VAL A 553 13.00 18.38 8.63
N ASP A 554 12.50 19.37 9.37
CA ASP A 554 13.14 20.68 9.50
C ASP A 554 14.53 20.54 10.16
N ALA A 555 14.68 19.73 11.22
CA ALA A 555 15.97 19.44 11.82
C ALA A 555 16.94 18.73 10.85
N MET A 556 16.42 17.81 10.03
CA MET A 556 17.20 17.12 8.99
C MET A 556 17.75 18.10 7.96
N ILE A 557 16.92 19.01 7.47
CA ILE A 557 17.33 20.01 6.47
C ILE A 557 18.24 21.08 7.10
N ALA A 558 17.99 21.48 8.35
CA ALA A 558 18.87 22.41 9.08
C ALA A 558 20.28 21.82 9.27
N ALA A 559 20.39 20.50 9.50
CA ALA A 559 21.67 19.82 9.63
C ALA A 559 22.55 19.93 8.38
N THR A 560 21.97 20.02 7.16
CA THR A 560 22.78 20.19 5.94
C THR A 560 23.34 21.59 5.76
N ARG A 561 22.87 22.56 6.55
CA ARG A 561 23.20 23.98 6.43
C ARG A 561 24.07 24.48 7.60
N SER A 562 24.40 23.61 8.56
CA SER A 562 25.17 24.01 9.75
C SER A 562 26.56 23.38 9.76
N PRO A 563 27.62 24.13 9.40
CA PRO A 563 29.00 23.66 9.55
C PRO A 563 29.36 23.28 11.00
N ARG A 564 28.72 23.93 11.99
CA ARG A 564 28.91 23.66 13.43
C ARG A 564 28.30 22.34 13.89
N ALA A 565 27.51 21.68 13.05
CA ALA A 565 26.91 20.38 13.35
C ALA A 565 27.75 19.19 12.88
N ILE A 566 28.78 19.43 12.05
CA ILE A 566 29.63 18.36 11.51
C ILE A 566 30.37 17.66 12.66
N GLY A 567 30.29 16.34 12.69
CA GLY A 567 30.91 15.50 13.73
C GLY A 567 30.14 15.48 15.04
N GLU A 568 28.91 15.99 15.07
CA GLU A 568 28.05 16.01 16.26
C GLU A 568 26.83 15.07 16.12
N ARG A 569 26.27 14.70 17.27
CA ARG A 569 24.94 14.09 17.40
C ARG A 569 23.96 15.04 18.08
N PHE A 570 22.68 14.92 17.76
CA PHE A 570 21.59 15.74 18.29
C PHE A 570 20.33 14.92 18.61
N VAL A 571 19.81 15.04 19.82
CA VAL A 571 18.47 14.55 20.16
C VAL A 571 17.45 15.53 19.60
N ILE A 572 16.47 15.02 18.85
CA ILE A 572 15.42 15.84 18.21
C ILE A 572 14.06 15.44 18.76
N SER A 573 13.33 16.41 19.32
CA SER A 573 11.98 16.24 19.86
C SER A 573 11.09 17.45 19.58
N GLY A 574 9.78 17.31 19.83
CA GLY A 574 8.84 18.43 19.81
C GLY A 574 8.97 19.29 21.08
N PRO A 575 8.16 20.37 21.18
CA PRO A 575 8.22 21.29 22.31
C PRO A 575 7.53 20.70 23.57
N ASP A 576 6.65 19.72 23.38
CA ASP A 576 5.82 19.12 24.42
C ASP A 576 6.17 17.66 24.69
N ALA A 577 6.01 17.23 25.94
CA ALA A 577 6.12 15.82 26.34
C ALA A 577 4.79 15.33 26.97
N PRO A 578 3.71 15.17 26.17
CA PRO A 578 2.38 14.79 26.69
C PRO A 578 2.40 13.40 27.34
N PRO A 579 1.50 13.11 28.29
CA PRO A 579 1.31 11.76 28.79
C PRO A 579 0.88 10.79 27.66
N TRP A 580 1.31 9.54 27.72
CA TRP A 580 0.87 8.51 26.75
C TRP A 580 -0.66 8.37 26.66
N ALA A 581 -1.37 8.59 27.78
CA ALA A 581 -2.82 8.61 27.81
C ALA A 581 -3.43 9.67 26.88
N ALA A 582 -2.83 10.86 26.80
CA ALA A 582 -3.28 11.93 25.91
C ALA A 582 -3.08 11.54 24.44
N VAL A 583 -1.92 10.97 24.10
CA VAL A 583 -1.63 10.51 22.72
C VAL A 583 -2.66 9.51 22.23
N PHE A 584 -2.92 8.45 23.00
CA PHE A 584 -3.92 7.45 22.63
C PHE A 584 -5.36 8.01 22.68
N GLY A 585 -5.66 8.90 23.62
CA GLY A 585 -6.96 9.57 23.71
C GLY A 585 -7.31 10.35 22.44
N ARG A 586 -6.34 11.09 21.88
CA ARG A 586 -6.51 11.83 20.63
C ARG A 586 -6.76 10.92 19.43
N PHE A 587 -6.09 9.76 19.36
CA PHE A 587 -6.37 8.77 18.33
C PHE A 587 -7.77 8.18 18.48
N GLN A 588 -8.20 7.90 19.71
CA GLN A 588 -9.54 7.40 20.02
C GLN A 588 -10.62 8.41 19.58
N GLU A 589 -10.43 9.70 19.89
CA GLU A 589 -11.31 10.79 19.46
C GLU A 589 -11.38 10.89 17.92
N ALA A 590 -10.24 10.87 17.24
CA ALA A 590 -10.18 10.96 15.78
C ALA A 590 -10.90 9.80 15.07
N LEU A 591 -10.83 8.59 15.64
CA LEU A 591 -11.44 7.38 15.11
C LEU A 591 -12.91 7.21 15.52
N GLY A 592 -13.37 7.94 16.54
CA GLY A 592 -14.72 7.83 17.09
C GLY A 592 -14.98 6.46 17.72
N VAL A 593 -14.04 5.97 18.52
CA VAL A 593 -14.13 4.70 19.27
C VAL A 593 -14.01 4.95 20.78
N ASP A 594 -14.27 3.94 21.60
CA ASP A 594 -13.98 3.97 23.05
C ASP A 594 -13.31 2.66 23.47
N SER A 595 -11.99 2.63 23.33
CA SER A 595 -11.18 1.42 23.31
C SER A 595 -10.01 1.48 24.30
N LEU A 596 -9.95 2.47 25.19
CA LEU A 596 -8.87 2.59 26.17
C LEU A 596 -9.24 2.02 27.55
N ARG A 597 -8.30 1.31 28.16
CA ARG A 597 -8.41 0.80 29.52
C ARG A 597 -7.14 1.09 30.30
N PHE A 598 -7.28 1.57 31.53
CA PHE A 598 -6.15 1.84 32.41
C PHE A 598 -6.04 0.76 33.49
N GLN A 599 -4.84 0.26 33.74
CA GLN A 599 -4.56 -0.72 34.80
C GLN A 599 -3.27 -0.40 35.57
N PRO A 600 -3.14 -0.81 36.85
CA PRO A 600 -1.86 -0.74 37.55
C PRO A 600 -0.77 -1.52 36.80
N ALA A 601 0.46 -1.00 36.75
CA ALA A 601 1.55 -1.63 36.01
C ALA A 601 1.83 -3.07 36.50
N GLU A 602 1.67 -3.34 37.80
CA GLU A 602 1.83 -4.68 38.38
C GLU A 602 0.75 -5.65 37.88
N ALA A 603 -0.48 -5.17 37.70
CA ALA A 603 -1.57 -5.95 37.12
C ALA A 603 -1.27 -6.30 35.65
N ILE A 604 -0.77 -5.33 34.87
CA ILE A 604 -0.33 -5.54 33.48
C ILE A 604 0.78 -6.61 33.44
N ARG A 605 1.80 -6.51 34.31
CA ARG A 605 2.90 -7.49 34.39
C ARG A 605 2.40 -8.89 34.75
N LYS A 606 1.42 -9.00 35.64
CA LYS A 606 0.80 -10.28 36.03
C LYS A 606 0.00 -10.86 34.87
N GLU A 607 -0.79 -10.04 34.17
CA GLU A 607 -1.61 -10.45 33.02
C GLU A 607 -0.75 -10.86 31.81
N MET A 608 0.41 -10.22 31.63
CA MET A 608 1.42 -10.63 30.64
C MET A 608 1.98 -12.03 30.87
N LYS A 609 2.07 -12.48 32.14
CA LYS A 609 2.64 -13.79 32.54
C LYS A 609 1.59 -14.91 32.65
N SER A 610 0.32 -14.64 32.35
CA SER A 610 -0.79 -15.57 32.55
C SER A 610 -0.87 -16.66 31.46
N LEU A 611 -0.62 -17.91 31.83
CA LEU A 611 -0.77 -19.10 30.96
C LEU A 611 -2.18 -19.24 30.37
N ARG A 612 -3.22 -18.83 31.12
CA ARG A 612 -4.62 -18.87 30.67
C ARG A 612 -4.87 -17.95 29.47
N ARG A 613 -4.15 -16.83 29.37
CA ARG A 613 -4.24 -15.91 28.24
C ARG A 613 -3.57 -16.48 27.00
N ASP A 614 -2.40 -17.13 27.16
CA ASP A 614 -1.72 -17.79 26.05
C ASP A 614 -2.61 -18.90 25.45
N ILE A 615 -3.34 -19.64 26.30
CA ILE A 615 -4.35 -20.62 25.87
C ILE A 615 -5.54 -19.95 25.17
N ALA A 616 -6.12 -18.88 25.75
CA ALA A 616 -7.25 -18.15 25.14
C ALA A 616 -6.88 -17.51 23.79
N MET A 617 -5.66 -17.01 23.65
CA MET A 617 -5.13 -16.42 22.41
C MET A 617 -5.00 -17.47 21.29
N VAL A 618 -4.60 -18.70 21.63
CA VAL A 618 -4.52 -19.83 20.68
C VAL A 618 -5.89 -20.35 20.30
N LEU A 619 -6.83 -20.37 21.25
CA LEU A 619 -8.22 -20.77 20.99
C LEU A 619 -8.96 -19.77 20.07
N GLN A 620 -8.65 -18.47 20.16
CA GLN A 620 -9.24 -17.43 19.32
C GLN A 620 -8.60 -17.35 17.91
N ASP A 621 -7.30 -17.64 17.80
CA ASP A 621 -6.61 -17.71 16.51
C ASP A 621 -5.50 -18.77 16.59
N PRO A 622 -5.72 -19.98 16.03
CA PRO A 622 -4.74 -21.07 16.06
C PRO A 622 -3.40 -20.68 15.43
N LYS A 623 -3.35 -19.65 14.56
CA LYS A 623 -2.13 -19.16 13.93
C LYS A 623 -1.21 -18.39 14.90
N LYS A 624 -1.72 -17.93 16.05
CA LYS A 624 -0.94 -17.24 17.10
C LYS A 624 -0.11 -18.18 17.98
N ILE A 625 -0.22 -19.49 17.79
CA ILE A 625 0.62 -20.50 18.48
C ILE A 625 2.11 -20.24 18.22
N ILE A 626 2.47 -19.73 17.04
CA ILE A 626 3.84 -19.34 16.69
C ILE A 626 4.36 -18.24 17.61
N GLN A 627 3.53 -17.28 18.05
CA GLN A 627 3.97 -16.22 18.97
C GLN A 627 4.32 -16.76 20.36
N ILE A 628 3.64 -17.81 20.81
CA ILE A 628 3.96 -18.52 22.06
C ILE A 628 5.23 -19.36 21.88
N ILE A 629 5.36 -20.07 20.76
CA ILE A 629 6.53 -20.88 20.45
C ILE A 629 7.79 -20.01 20.28
N VAL A 630 7.66 -18.80 19.73
CA VAL A 630 8.77 -17.82 19.57
C VAL A 630 9.24 -17.25 20.91
N ARG A 631 8.42 -17.29 21.97
CA ARG A 631 8.84 -16.95 23.34
C ARG A 631 9.72 -18.04 23.97
N TRP A 632 9.65 -19.28 23.48
CA TRP A 632 10.58 -20.36 23.84
C TRP A 632 11.83 -20.30 22.97
N ARG A 633 12.93 -19.76 23.53
CA ARG A 633 14.23 -19.57 22.85
C ARG A 633 14.73 -20.80 22.04
N PRO A 634 14.57 -22.06 22.49
CA PRO A 634 15.00 -23.24 21.71
C PRO A 634 14.12 -23.49 20.48
N ALA A 635 12.80 -23.35 20.61
CA ALA A 635 11.85 -23.63 19.54
C ALA A 635 11.86 -22.56 18.44
N ARG A 636 12.19 -21.31 18.78
CA ARG A 636 12.44 -20.22 17.82
C ARG A 636 13.56 -20.56 16.84
N ARG A 637 14.69 -21.15 17.29
CA ARG A 637 15.81 -21.55 16.41
C ARG A 637 15.42 -22.68 15.46
N LEU A 638 14.63 -23.64 15.94
CA LEU A 638 14.11 -24.77 15.17
C LEU A 638 13.12 -24.34 14.08
N LEU A 639 12.18 -23.43 14.41
CA LEU A 639 11.23 -22.88 13.44
C LEU A 639 11.90 -21.96 12.42
N GLN A 640 12.91 -21.18 12.82
CA GLN A 640 13.64 -20.30 11.92
C GLN A 640 14.48 -21.12 10.93
N GLY A 641 15.16 -22.18 11.38
CA GLY A 641 15.83 -23.14 10.49
C GLY A 641 14.88 -23.95 9.60
N GLY A 642 13.67 -24.27 10.08
CA GLY A 642 12.63 -24.93 9.29
C GLY A 642 11.99 -24.00 8.24
N PHE A 643 11.79 -22.72 8.57
CA PHE A 643 11.31 -21.71 7.63
C PHE A 643 12.36 -21.38 6.58
N ASP A 644 13.63 -21.23 6.99
CA ASP A 644 14.78 -20.93 6.13
C ASP A 644 15.25 -22.13 5.28
N SER A 645 14.64 -23.30 5.44
CA SER A 645 14.83 -24.47 4.57
C SER A 645 13.67 -24.71 3.60
N LEU A 646 12.57 -23.94 3.69
CA LEU A 646 11.46 -24.04 2.73
C LEU A 646 11.85 -23.50 1.34
N PRO A 647 11.39 -24.13 0.24
CA PRO A 647 11.53 -23.57 -1.10
C PRO A 647 10.88 -22.18 -1.23
N PRO A 648 11.40 -21.25 -2.06
CA PRO A 648 10.90 -19.88 -2.18
C PRO A 648 9.38 -19.79 -2.46
N ARG A 649 8.84 -20.70 -3.29
CA ARG A 649 7.41 -20.79 -3.59
C ARG A 649 6.56 -21.16 -2.37
N LEU A 650 7.04 -22.06 -1.51
CA LEU A 650 6.34 -22.43 -0.27
C LEU A 650 6.43 -21.33 0.79
N ARG A 651 7.59 -20.66 0.93
CA ARG A 651 7.71 -19.47 1.80
C ARG A 651 6.75 -18.37 1.37
N HIS A 652 6.66 -18.11 0.08
CA HIS A 652 5.71 -17.15 -0.47
C HIS A 652 4.26 -17.56 -0.22
N LEU A 653 3.90 -18.83 -0.44
CA LEU A 653 2.55 -19.35 -0.16
C LEU A 653 2.19 -19.26 1.33
N VAL A 654 3.11 -19.62 2.23
CA VAL A 654 2.93 -19.47 3.68
C VAL A 654 2.82 -17.99 4.05
N MET A 655 3.65 -17.12 3.48
CA MET A 655 3.54 -15.66 3.68
C MET A 655 2.18 -15.14 3.24
N VAL A 656 1.72 -15.51 2.05
CA VAL A 656 0.45 -15.05 1.47
C VAL A 656 -0.72 -15.58 2.28
N HIS A 657 -0.72 -16.87 2.66
CA HIS A 657 -1.85 -17.49 3.34
C HIS A 657 -1.91 -17.15 4.86
N TYR A 658 -0.79 -16.78 5.48
CA TYR A 658 -0.74 -16.40 6.90
C TYR A 658 -0.69 -14.90 7.16
N PHE A 659 -0.02 -14.09 6.32
CA PHE A 659 0.14 -12.65 6.57
C PHE A 659 -0.81 -11.77 5.75
N LEU A 660 -1.34 -12.22 4.60
CA LEU A 660 -2.27 -11.40 3.78
C LEU A 660 -3.75 -11.56 4.14
N LYS A 661 -4.11 -12.48 5.03
CA LYS A 661 -5.44 -12.51 5.67
C LYS A 661 -5.31 -12.26 7.17
N LYS A 662 -5.04 -11.01 7.56
CA LYS A 662 -5.44 -10.54 8.89
C LYS A 662 -6.97 -10.42 8.89
N LYS A 663 -7.69 -11.48 9.27
CA LYS A 663 -8.98 -11.25 9.92
C LYS A 663 -8.61 -10.66 11.28
N THR A 664 -8.71 -9.35 11.41
CA THR A 664 -8.62 -8.69 12.72
C THR A 664 -9.76 -9.25 13.55
N SER A 665 -9.42 -10.11 14.51
CA SER A 665 -10.39 -10.61 15.48
C SER A 665 -10.95 -9.39 16.21
N ARG A 666 -12.26 -9.17 16.11
CA ARG A 666 -12.93 -8.08 16.84
C ARG A 666 -12.87 -8.40 18.34
N ASN A 667 -12.69 -7.36 19.14
CA ASN A 667 -12.57 -7.43 20.61
C ASN A 667 -11.22 -8.00 21.11
N GLN A 668 -10.12 -7.70 20.41
CA GLN A 668 -8.79 -8.08 20.89
C GLN A 668 -8.35 -7.22 22.09
N LEU A 669 -7.78 -7.84 23.12
CA LEU A 669 -7.15 -7.11 24.23
C LEU A 669 -5.64 -6.90 23.96
N TRP A 670 -5.24 -5.65 23.79
CA TRP A 670 -3.87 -5.23 23.52
C TRP A 670 -3.17 -4.77 24.81
N LEU A 671 -2.20 -5.56 25.26
CA LEU A 671 -1.35 -5.24 26.41
C LEU A 671 0.07 -4.91 25.94
N PRO A 672 0.75 -3.91 26.53
CA PRO A 672 2.13 -3.61 26.20
C PRO A 672 3.04 -4.79 26.58
N ASP A 673 4.11 -5.01 25.81
CA ASP A 673 5.19 -5.88 26.25
C ASP A 673 6.05 -5.18 27.33
N ALA A 674 7.06 -5.85 27.86
CA ALA A 674 7.86 -5.33 28.97
C ALA A 674 8.62 -4.04 28.59
N GLN A 675 9.09 -3.93 27.35
CA GLN A 675 9.81 -2.75 26.86
C GLN A 675 8.84 -1.59 26.67
N LYS A 676 7.68 -1.82 26.05
CA LYS A 676 6.62 -0.81 25.90
C LYS A 676 6.08 -0.35 27.23
N LEU A 677 5.89 -1.25 28.20
CA LEU A 677 5.44 -0.86 29.54
C LEU A 677 6.48 0.05 30.22
N ALA A 678 7.78 -0.28 30.11
CA ALA A 678 8.83 0.59 30.63
C ALA A 678 8.83 1.96 29.93
N LEU A 679 8.70 2.01 28.61
CA LEU A 679 8.57 3.25 27.85
C LEU A 679 7.32 4.06 28.26
N TYR A 680 6.18 3.39 28.47
CA TYR A 680 4.93 4.02 28.89
C TYR A 680 4.97 4.51 30.34
N GLN A 681 5.99 4.15 31.13
CA GLN A 681 6.19 4.62 32.49
C GLN A 681 7.34 5.64 32.60
N ALA A 682 8.18 5.79 31.56
CA ALA A 682 9.37 6.62 31.59
C ALA A 682 9.03 8.11 31.75
N LYS A 683 9.80 8.83 32.59
CA LYS A 683 9.63 10.27 32.85
C LYS A 683 10.80 11.11 32.32
N ALA A 684 11.45 10.62 31.26
CA ALA A 684 12.50 11.35 30.57
C ALA A 684 11.93 12.62 29.92
N LEU A 685 12.70 13.72 29.96
CA LEU A 685 12.39 14.98 29.31
C LEU A 685 13.56 15.40 28.42
N ILE A 686 13.35 15.51 27.12
CA ILE A 686 14.42 15.83 26.19
C ILE A 686 14.81 17.32 26.28
N ASP A 687 16.11 17.57 26.39
CA ASP A 687 16.71 18.91 26.33
C ASP A 687 17.15 19.24 24.90
N LEU A 688 16.52 20.26 24.31
CA LEU A 688 16.79 20.72 22.93
C LEU A 688 17.85 21.84 22.85
N THR A 689 18.49 22.22 23.96
CA THR A 689 19.42 23.36 24.01
C THR A 689 20.55 23.25 22.98
N LYS A 690 21.13 22.05 22.81
CA LYS A 690 22.21 21.82 21.84
C LYS A 690 21.72 21.98 20.40
N ALA A 691 20.58 21.37 20.07
CA ALA A 691 19.97 21.44 18.74
C ALA A 691 19.60 22.89 18.37
N ARG A 692 18.99 23.65 19.29
CA ARG A 692 18.70 25.08 19.10
C ARG A 692 19.97 25.88 18.78
N ARG A 693 21.02 25.71 19.58
CA ARG A 693 22.26 26.49 19.46
C ARG A 693 23.06 26.19 18.19
N LEU A 694 23.18 24.91 17.83
CA LEU A 694 24.07 24.47 16.75
C LEU A 694 23.35 24.22 15.42
N LEU A 695 22.10 23.77 15.43
CA LEU A 695 21.29 23.59 14.21
C LEU A 695 20.38 24.77 13.91
N GLY A 696 20.08 25.62 14.90
CA GLY A 696 18.98 26.58 14.77
C GLY A 696 17.61 25.90 14.75
N TYR A 697 17.52 24.69 15.32
CA TYR A 697 16.30 23.90 15.34
C TYR A 697 15.32 24.44 16.38
N GLU A 698 14.16 24.93 15.92
CA GLU A 698 13.02 25.27 16.76
C GLU A 698 11.78 24.51 16.23
N PRO A 699 11.16 23.63 17.04
CA PRO A 699 9.93 22.97 16.65
C PRO A 699 8.83 23.97 16.31
N ARG A 700 8.15 23.78 15.18
CA ARG A 700 7.04 24.62 14.71
C ARG A 700 5.69 24.14 15.20
N PHE A 701 5.53 22.85 15.46
CA PHE A 701 4.25 22.26 15.84
C PHE A 701 4.22 21.97 17.34
N THR A 702 3.23 22.51 18.03
CA THR A 702 2.85 21.97 19.34
C THR A 702 2.30 20.55 19.15
N PHE A 703 2.22 19.79 20.24
CA PHE A 703 1.59 18.48 20.22
C PHE A 703 0.16 18.53 19.66
N GLU A 704 -0.62 19.55 20.04
CA GLU A 704 -2.00 19.72 19.59
C GLU A 704 -2.08 20.06 18.09
N ASP A 705 -1.20 20.92 17.56
CA ASP A 705 -1.15 21.25 16.14
C ASP A 705 -0.85 20.00 15.29
N GLY A 706 0.23 19.29 15.65
CA GLY A 706 0.62 18.07 14.94
C GLY A 706 -0.43 16.96 15.08
N MET A 707 -1.13 16.91 16.22
CA MET A 707 -2.19 15.92 16.45
C MET A 707 -3.47 16.24 15.68
N ALA A 708 -3.82 17.51 15.48
CA ALA A 708 -4.94 17.91 14.63
C ALA A 708 -4.76 17.41 13.18
N LEU A 709 -3.58 17.65 12.59
CA LEU A 709 -3.23 17.15 11.26
C LEU A 709 -3.22 15.61 11.20
N THR A 710 -2.74 14.98 12.27
CA THR A 710 -2.74 13.52 12.39
C THR A 710 -4.17 12.97 12.48
N ALA A 711 -5.07 13.64 13.18
CA ALA A 711 -6.48 13.26 13.30
C ALA A 711 -7.20 13.34 11.95
N ASP A 712 -6.93 14.39 11.16
CA ASP A 712 -7.47 14.50 9.79
C ASP A 712 -6.99 13.36 8.90
N TYR A 713 -5.70 13.01 8.99
CA TYR A 713 -5.17 11.83 8.32
C TYR A 713 -5.86 10.54 8.78
N LEU A 714 -6.06 10.33 10.08
CA LEU A 714 -6.71 9.12 10.59
C LEU A 714 -8.16 8.99 10.10
N ARG A 715 -8.93 10.10 10.10
CA ARG A 715 -10.29 10.12 9.55
C ARG A 715 -10.32 9.83 8.06
N TRP A 716 -9.32 10.28 7.32
CA TRP A 716 -9.18 10.02 5.90
C TRP A 716 -8.71 8.58 5.59
N ALA A 717 -7.76 8.05 6.37
CA ALA A 717 -7.15 6.74 6.17
C ALA A 717 -8.04 5.58 6.64
N TYR A 718 -8.76 5.76 7.74
CA TYR A 718 -9.55 4.72 8.39
C TYR A 718 -11.07 4.95 8.29
N ARG A 719 -11.52 5.78 7.35
CA ARG A 719 -12.97 6.06 7.15
C ARG A 719 -13.80 4.80 6.97
N ASP A 720 -13.28 3.83 6.22
CA ASP A 720 -13.94 2.57 5.89
C ASP A 720 -13.59 1.44 6.88
N ALA A 721 -12.81 1.72 7.91
CA ALA A 721 -12.44 0.71 8.88
C ALA A 721 -13.69 0.23 9.64
N PRO A 722 -13.89 -1.08 9.81
CA PRO A 722 -14.98 -1.59 10.61
C PRO A 722 -14.82 -1.12 12.05
N ARG A 723 -15.83 -0.43 12.59
CA ARG A 723 -15.83 -0.01 13.99
C ARG A 723 -16.35 -1.16 14.86
N THR A 724 -15.69 -1.45 15.97
CA THR A 724 -16.29 -2.26 17.03
C THR A 724 -17.47 -1.49 17.60
N ALA A 725 -18.65 -2.11 17.67
CA ALA A 725 -19.77 -1.50 18.39
C ALA A 725 -19.29 -1.19 19.82
N PRO A 726 -19.59 0.01 20.37
CA PRO A 726 -19.28 0.29 21.77
C PRO A 726 -19.90 -0.83 22.59
N ALA A 727 -19.11 -1.42 23.51
CA ALA A 727 -19.66 -2.35 24.47
C ALA A 727 -20.78 -1.62 25.19
N ALA A 728 -22.03 -1.97 24.92
CA ALA A 728 -23.17 -1.44 25.64
C ALA A 728 -22.82 -1.54 27.12
N SER A 729 -22.76 -0.40 27.82
CA SER A 729 -22.43 -0.36 29.23
C SER A 729 -23.31 -1.39 29.93
N ALA A 730 -22.71 -2.44 30.48
CA ALA A 730 -23.40 -3.45 31.26
C ALA A 730 -23.81 -2.90 32.64
N ALA A 731 -24.39 -1.71 32.65
CA ALA A 731 -24.99 -1.03 33.78
C ALA A 731 -26.37 -0.57 33.29
N ASN A 732 -27.42 -1.01 33.98
CA ASN A 732 -28.85 -0.83 33.68
C ASN A 732 -29.50 -1.80 32.69
N ARG A 733 -29.57 -3.08 33.07
CA ARG A 733 -30.86 -3.79 32.95
C ARG A 733 -31.38 -4.04 34.38
N PRO A 734 -32.64 -3.68 34.69
CA PRO A 734 -33.21 -3.98 35.99
C PRO A 734 -33.35 -5.51 36.13
N ALA A 735 -33.03 -6.02 37.31
CA ALA A 735 -33.19 -7.42 37.65
C ALA A 735 -34.70 -7.77 37.64
N SER A 736 -35.13 -8.57 36.67
CA SER A 736 -36.46 -9.18 36.68
C SER A 736 -36.35 -10.63 37.17
N GLU A 737 -36.72 -10.80 38.44
CA GLU A 737 -37.56 -11.85 39.03
C GLU A 737 -37.39 -13.31 38.58
N ASP A 738 -36.95 -14.10 39.56
CA ASP A 738 -37.22 -15.50 39.85
C ASP A 738 -38.27 -16.22 39.00
N ARG A 739 -37.85 -17.31 38.34
CA ARG A 739 -38.69 -18.50 38.14
C ARG A 739 -37.91 -19.77 38.44
N HIS A 740 -38.36 -20.47 39.48
CA HIS A 740 -37.95 -21.81 39.87
C HIS A 740 -38.12 -22.85 38.73
N PRO A 741 -37.31 -23.92 38.70
CA PRO A 741 -37.44 -25.01 37.74
C PRO A 741 -38.50 -26.03 38.20
N LEU A 742 -39.36 -26.47 37.28
CA LEU A 742 -40.19 -27.66 37.45
C LEU A 742 -39.47 -28.90 36.88
N PRO A 743 -39.60 -30.09 37.51
CA PRO A 743 -38.83 -31.26 37.17
C PRO A 743 -39.47 -32.11 36.05
N ALA A 744 -38.63 -32.96 35.49
CA ALA A 744 -38.90 -33.87 34.37
C ALA A 744 -39.99 -34.91 34.67
N SER A 745 -40.79 -35.21 33.64
CA SER A 745 -41.50 -36.48 33.52
C SER A 745 -41.35 -37.03 32.10
N THR A 746 -40.71 -38.18 32.02
CA THR A 746 -40.68 -39.11 30.90
C THR A 746 -42.08 -39.66 30.62
N GLU A 747 -42.49 -39.71 29.34
CA GLU A 747 -43.21 -40.88 28.82
C GLU A 747 -43.24 -40.89 27.29
N THR A 748 -42.74 -41.98 26.75
CA THR A 748 -42.86 -42.44 25.37
C THR A 748 -44.27 -42.96 25.09
N THR A 749 -44.93 -42.53 24.01
CA THR A 749 -45.64 -43.47 23.13
C THR A 749 -45.84 -42.91 21.72
N ARG A 750 -45.65 -43.81 20.75
CA ARG A 750 -45.88 -43.68 19.31
C ARG A 750 -47.36 -43.41 18.97
N VAL A 751 -47.57 -42.89 17.75
CA VAL A 751 -48.42 -43.41 16.65
C VAL A 751 -49.21 -42.26 15.98
N GLY A 752 -49.07 -42.16 14.64
CA GLY A 752 -50.21 -41.96 13.76
C GLY A 752 -50.28 -40.66 12.95
N ASN A 753 -49.88 -40.76 11.67
CA ASN A 753 -50.48 -40.18 10.46
C ASN A 753 -50.97 -38.72 10.46
N ALA A 754 -50.30 -37.86 9.69
CA ALA A 754 -50.70 -37.43 8.34
C ALA A 754 -49.63 -36.50 7.75
#